data_AF-A0A3L7NFB0-F1
#
_entry.id   AF-A0A3L7NFB0-F1
#
_cell.length_a   1.000
_cell.length_b   1.000
_cell.length_c   1.000
_cell.angle_alpha   90.00
_cell.angle_beta   90.00
_cell.angle_gamma   90.00
#
_symmetry.space_group_name_H-M   'P 1'
#
loop_
_entity.id
_entity.type
_entity.pdbx_description
1 polymer ?
#
loop_
_entity_poly.entity_id
_entity_poly.type
_entity_poly.pdbx_seq_one_letter_code
_entity_poly.pdbx_strand_id
1 'polypeptide(L)'
;MSLTISIRFLTGRANLHHWQAHHSDGKLDWPPSPWRLLRSLVAVAGRGMTSLPWPPHMAEMTVVVPGTKTVSKKGIPKPTQEKLDWQKAKRRLRLVELLTDGEAAQFRTANPWQGFDAALKELQARALRQVPVALCDTPNDDLGINSLISLLSSMSDAPEIWLPRSSHGHTRQYFPIHEEGIVKPSGVPVFDTFAVVDKNLPVHFQWPYLELSEADPQLNELRRILSRMTYFGRAESWCEATAHVGLKLEEGPHTSYWKCVCAGGVGQHSASIDDRNFIVERKLAPIPIQTEQFRNEVLEFVWRVTPRLTREAFRQTLLAESNATMLLRCLLRESSADIASNLDRPIGTRWVHYAVPRAIFDLPSPRPKTRLRPQETIQVVRYALNSVTMNRPVLPPLTDTLLIGGKFRDAALAIYGVVTGKKNWFDYDEADPYPRNLCGHERDRKPLCGHTHAFFWPTDEDNDGFLDHVTVYCPAGFEQSEVDALRRLVRIRQRGGRPDLLVTPVFLGKAEAFGPWQLKPGAEPVRSFVSATPYFCPLHLTHGKNGSGKLRPITPILQRGLVEYGITADVKQIDELVFDYAPADLAEVCESIAANVARQPIPPRQFFPVIEPPSTFPSLSQPDGSCNSRYKGACIRNADDPQYPFGLTVGLLVNHSTRFVRTLSFCRRRRDAEVKGPGRLFRITFRETQPPRPFALGDQCHFGLGLFVPEMESAVR
;
A
#
# COMPACT_ATOMS: atom_id res chain seq x y z
N MET A 1 33.20 -19.54 29.34
CA MET A 1 32.51 -20.07 28.15
C MET A 1 31.93 -18.89 27.35
N SER A 2 31.63 -19.05 26.06
CA SER A 2 31.17 -17.94 25.20
C SER A 2 29.84 -17.32 25.67
N LEU A 3 29.75 -15.99 25.69
CA LEU A 3 28.49 -15.28 25.95
C LEU A 3 27.56 -15.29 24.73
N THR A 4 26.27 -15.56 24.94
CA THR A 4 25.23 -15.44 23.93
C THR A 4 24.01 -14.71 24.47
N ILE A 5 23.53 -13.70 23.75
CA ILE A 5 22.25 -13.02 24.02
C ILE A 5 21.23 -13.50 23.00
N SER A 6 20.08 -13.97 23.47
CA SER A 6 18.98 -14.48 22.66
C SER A 6 17.78 -13.53 22.75
N ILE A 7 17.23 -13.11 21.60
CA ILE A 7 16.04 -12.26 21.50
C ILE A 7 14.93 -13.02 20.77
N ARG A 8 13.87 -13.38 21.49
CA ARG A 8 12.69 -14.06 20.94
C ARG A 8 11.58 -13.05 20.68
N PHE A 9 11.14 -12.94 19.43
CA PHE A 9 10.03 -12.03 19.07
C PHE A 9 8.69 -12.71 19.29
N LEU A 10 7.91 -12.21 20.26
CA LEU A 10 6.65 -12.82 20.71
C LEU A 10 5.56 -12.78 19.63
N THR A 11 5.56 -11.74 18.80
CA THR A 11 4.63 -11.57 17.68
C THR A 11 5.10 -12.26 16.42
N GLY A 12 6.34 -12.75 16.38
CA GLY A 12 7.00 -13.26 15.17
C GLY A 12 7.31 -12.14 14.16
N ARG A 13 7.27 -10.87 14.60
CA ARG A 13 7.59 -9.70 13.78
C ARG A 13 8.68 -8.86 14.42
N ALA A 14 9.66 -8.45 13.63
CA ALA A 14 10.74 -7.57 14.01
C ALA A 14 10.73 -6.33 13.09
N ASN A 15 10.24 -5.21 13.60
CA ASN A 15 10.22 -3.91 12.93
C ASN A 15 11.49 -3.13 13.29
N LEU A 16 12.55 -3.34 12.53
CA LEU A 16 13.88 -2.77 12.79
C LEU A 16 14.29 -1.83 11.66
N HIS A 17 14.34 -0.53 11.93
CA HIS A 17 14.65 0.47 10.90
C HIS A 17 16.15 0.63 10.64
N HIS A 18 16.54 0.80 9.39
CA HIS A 18 17.94 1.04 9.07
C HIS A 18 18.37 2.47 9.46
N TRP A 19 19.67 2.70 9.67
CA TRP A 19 20.20 4.05 9.93
C TRP A 19 19.96 4.97 8.72
N GLN A 20 19.58 6.23 8.97
CA GLN A 20 19.18 7.22 7.96
C GLN A 20 18.05 6.79 7.01
N ALA A 21 17.43 5.62 7.21
CA ALA A 21 16.20 5.27 6.55
C ALA A 21 15.04 5.88 7.33
N HIS A 22 14.16 6.59 6.63
CA HIS A 22 12.87 6.91 7.20
C HIS A 22 12.11 5.59 7.44
N HIS A 23 11.23 5.56 8.44
CA HIS A 23 10.43 4.37 8.74
C HIS A 23 9.59 3.90 7.54
N SER A 24 9.37 4.80 6.56
CA SER A 24 8.62 4.59 5.33
C SER A 24 9.45 4.07 4.15
N ASP A 25 10.78 3.97 4.26
CA ASP A 25 11.66 3.76 3.10
C ASP A 25 11.75 2.30 2.64
N GLY A 26 11.03 1.39 3.31
CA GLY A 26 11.02 -0.02 2.94
C GLY A 26 12.25 -0.81 3.39
N LYS A 27 13.25 -0.17 4.01
CA LYS A 27 14.54 -0.80 4.39
C LYS A 27 14.51 -1.38 5.80
N LEU A 28 14.88 -2.65 5.94
CA LEU A 28 14.96 -3.35 7.22
C LEU A 28 16.41 -3.51 7.71
N ASP A 29 16.64 -3.28 8.99
CA ASP A 29 17.91 -3.57 9.67
C ASP A 29 18.00 -5.05 10.04
N TRP A 30 18.28 -5.90 9.05
CA TRP A 30 18.38 -7.36 9.20
C TRP A 30 19.64 -7.91 8.51
N PRO A 31 20.53 -8.67 9.20
CA PRO A 31 20.56 -8.94 10.64
C PRO A 31 20.55 -7.65 11.49
N PRO A 32 20.02 -7.67 12.71
CA PRO A 32 19.98 -6.46 13.53
C PRO A 32 21.38 -5.92 13.82
N SER A 33 21.55 -4.60 13.75
CA SER A 33 22.85 -3.97 14.02
C SER A 33 23.31 -4.18 15.47
N PRO A 34 24.59 -4.54 15.72
CA PRO A 34 25.15 -4.62 17.07
C PRO A 34 24.99 -3.32 17.87
N TRP A 35 25.08 -2.17 17.21
CA TRP A 35 24.84 -0.87 17.84
C TRP A 35 23.42 -0.75 18.43
N ARG A 36 22.41 -1.26 17.73
CA ARG A 36 21.01 -1.29 18.22
C ARG A 36 20.88 -2.14 19.47
N LEU A 37 21.59 -3.26 19.55
CA LEU A 37 21.62 -4.10 20.75
C LEU A 37 22.17 -3.34 21.95
N LEU A 38 23.36 -2.73 21.82
CA LEU A 38 23.97 -1.97 22.91
C LEU A 38 23.08 -0.80 23.37
N ARG A 39 22.45 -0.07 22.43
CA ARG A 39 21.51 1.00 22.79
C ARG A 39 20.27 0.49 23.50
N SER A 40 19.77 -0.69 23.11
CA SER A 40 18.62 -1.30 23.78
C SER A 40 18.96 -1.69 25.22
N LEU A 41 20.18 -2.18 25.49
CA LEU A 41 20.66 -2.46 26.85
C LEU A 41 20.73 -1.19 27.71
N VAL A 42 21.28 -0.10 27.16
CA VAL A 42 21.34 1.19 27.86
C VAL A 42 19.94 1.72 28.17
N ALA A 43 19.01 1.64 27.23
CA ALA A 43 17.64 2.11 27.40
C ALA A 43 16.89 1.39 28.53
N VAL A 44 17.10 0.07 28.67
CA VAL A 44 16.38 -0.77 29.66
C VAL A 44 17.15 -0.99 30.96
N ALA A 45 18.35 -0.41 31.10
CA ALA A 45 19.14 -0.46 32.33
C ALA A 45 18.45 0.19 33.54
N GLY A 46 17.35 0.93 33.34
CA GLY A 46 16.42 1.32 34.40
C GLY A 46 16.78 2.62 35.14
N ARG A 47 17.66 3.46 34.57
CA ARG A 47 18.15 4.69 35.23
C ARG A 47 17.52 5.99 34.71
N GLY A 48 16.65 5.93 33.70
CA GLY A 48 16.08 7.14 33.07
C GLY A 48 17.13 8.11 32.51
N MET A 49 18.37 7.64 32.30
CA MET A 49 19.47 8.47 31.83
C MET A 49 19.23 8.87 30.38
N THR A 50 19.08 10.17 30.15
CA THR A 50 19.02 10.77 28.80
C THR A 50 20.36 11.39 28.39
N SER A 51 21.24 11.67 29.37
CA SER A 51 22.62 12.10 29.15
C SER A 51 23.47 11.83 30.40
N LEU A 52 24.80 11.73 30.23
CA LEU A 52 25.73 11.77 31.37
C LEU A 52 25.96 13.22 31.80
N PRO A 53 26.23 13.48 33.10
CA PRO A 53 26.49 14.82 33.60
C PRO A 53 27.47 15.58 32.71
N TRP A 54 27.05 16.77 32.28
CA TRP A 54 27.91 17.71 31.58
C TRP A 54 28.85 18.37 32.60
N PRO A 55 30.06 18.79 32.20
CA PRO A 55 30.81 19.71 33.05
C PRO A 55 29.91 20.90 33.44
N PRO A 56 29.99 21.37 34.69
CA PRO A 56 29.03 22.34 35.22
C PRO A 56 28.84 23.53 34.30
N HIS A 57 27.58 23.84 34.05
CA HIS A 57 27.14 24.74 33.01
C HIS A 57 27.03 26.16 33.58
N MET A 58 27.80 27.14 33.07
CA MET A 58 27.69 28.57 33.44
C MET A 58 26.34 29.25 33.08
N ALA A 59 25.37 28.52 32.53
CA ALA A 59 24.11 29.09 32.04
C ALA A 59 23.08 29.32 33.15
N GLU A 60 23.16 28.57 34.26
CA GLU A 60 22.32 28.77 35.45
C GLU A 60 22.94 29.74 36.47
N MET A 61 24.14 30.22 36.18
CA MET A 61 24.86 31.20 37.01
C MET A 61 24.38 32.64 36.75
N THR A 62 23.06 32.83 36.65
CA THR A 62 22.47 34.16 36.64
C THR A 62 21.46 34.32 37.76
N VAL A 63 21.55 35.44 38.49
CA VAL A 63 20.58 35.83 39.51
C VAL A 63 20.05 37.21 39.14
N VAL A 64 18.72 37.37 39.19
CA VAL A 64 18.06 38.66 38.98
C VAL A 64 18.28 39.47 40.24
N VAL A 65 18.81 40.69 40.11
CA VAL A 65 19.04 41.56 41.26
C VAL A 65 18.02 42.70 41.22
N PRO A 66 17.00 42.69 42.11
CA PRO A 66 15.96 43.71 42.12
C PRO A 66 16.49 45.07 42.59
N GLY A 67 15.96 46.15 42.01
CA GLY A 67 16.13 47.52 42.53
C GLY A 67 17.30 48.34 41.96
N THR A 68 18.22 47.80 41.17
CA THR A 68 19.38 48.58 40.66
C THR A 68 19.52 48.58 39.14
N LYS A 69 20.07 49.69 38.61
CA LYS A 69 20.28 49.90 37.16
C LYS A 69 21.71 49.56 36.72
N THR A 70 22.69 49.49 37.64
CA THR A 70 24.12 49.31 37.32
C THR A 70 24.89 48.67 38.49
N VAL A 71 25.89 47.84 38.18
CA VAL A 71 26.89 47.31 39.12
C VAL A 71 28.23 48.03 38.89
N SER A 72 28.82 48.58 39.94
CA SER A 72 30.09 49.31 39.87
C SER A 72 31.27 48.34 39.79
N LYS A 73 32.21 48.65 38.88
CA LYS A 73 33.51 47.96 38.74
C LYS A 73 34.69 48.82 39.24
N LYS A 74 34.41 49.99 39.83
CA LYS A 74 35.43 50.97 40.24
C LYS A 74 36.27 50.42 41.39
N GLY A 75 37.60 50.34 41.20
CA GLY A 75 38.55 49.86 42.20
C GLY A 75 38.82 48.35 42.21
N ILE A 76 38.26 47.58 41.27
CA ILE A 76 38.50 46.13 41.14
C ILE A 76 39.54 45.89 40.03
N PRO A 77 40.52 44.99 40.19
CA PRO A 77 41.48 44.64 39.12
C PRO A 77 40.78 44.10 37.86
N LYS A 78 41.27 44.47 36.66
CA LYS A 78 40.73 44.00 35.37
C LYS A 78 40.47 42.48 35.28
N PRO A 79 41.40 41.58 35.67
CA PRO A 79 41.13 40.15 35.58
C PRO A 79 39.96 39.71 36.49
N THR A 80 39.81 40.33 37.66
CA THR A 80 38.70 40.07 38.57
C THR A 80 37.38 40.63 38.05
N GLN A 81 37.40 41.75 37.33
CA GLN A 81 36.21 42.35 36.71
C GLN A 81 35.56 41.47 35.63
N GLU A 82 36.35 40.63 34.96
CA GLU A 82 35.89 39.76 33.86
C GLU A 82 35.16 38.51 34.39
N LYS A 83 35.40 38.13 35.66
CA LYS A 83 34.77 36.99 36.33
C LYS A 83 33.29 37.22 36.69
N LEU A 84 32.82 38.48 36.66
CA LEU A 84 31.45 38.85 37.00
C LEU A 84 30.87 39.85 35.97
N ASP A 85 29.82 39.44 35.28
CA ASP A 85 29.18 40.21 34.22
C ASP A 85 27.79 40.73 34.65
N TRP A 86 27.45 41.95 34.23
CA TRP A 86 26.17 42.60 34.55
C TRP A 86 25.37 42.86 33.27
N GLN A 87 24.28 42.11 33.12
CA GLN A 87 23.36 42.26 31.99
C GLN A 87 22.32 43.34 32.26
N LYS A 88 22.67 44.59 31.93
CA LYS A 88 21.86 45.79 32.19
C LYS A 88 20.41 45.68 31.70
N ALA A 89 20.18 45.12 30.51
CA ALA A 89 18.84 44.99 29.92
C ALA A 89 17.91 44.04 30.69
N LYS A 90 18.46 43.02 31.35
CA LYS A 90 17.71 41.98 32.06
C LYS A 90 17.82 42.07 33.59
N ARG A 91 18.61 43.03 34.10
CA ARG A 91 18.97 43.18 35.53
C ARG A 91 19.50 41.89 36.15
N ARG A 92 20.36 41.19 35.42
CA ARG A 92 20.93 39.90 35.84
C ARG A 92 22.41 40.04 36.09
N LEU A 93 22.86 39.51 37.21
CA LEU A 93 24.27 39.27 37.51
C LEU A 93 24.63 37.88 37.00
N ARG A 94 25.71 37.77 36.23
CA ARG A 94 26.22 36.51 35.68
C ARG A 94 27.60 36.22 36.25
N LEU A 95 27.78 35.05 36.86
CA LEU A 95 29.10 34.57 37.26
C LEU A 95 29.76 33.89 36.06
N VAL A 96 30.93 34.39 35.66
CA VAL A 96 31.73 33.87 34.53
C VAL A 96 32.82 32.94 35.06
N GLU A 97 33.36 33.22 36.25
CA GLU A 97 34.35 32.35 36.90
C GLU A 97 34.15 32.41 38.43
N LEU A 98 34.55 31.36 39.15
CA LEU A 98 34.49 31.34 40.62
C LEU A 98 35.37 32.45 41.21
N LEU A 99 34.77 33.25 42.08
CA LEU A 99 35.47 34.30 42.82
C LEU A 99 36.05 33.70 44.10
N THR A 100 37.31 34.02 44.38
CA THR A 100 37.90 33.80 45.71
C THR A 100 37.27 34.74 46.74
N ASP A 101 37.44 34.44 48.04
CA ASP A 101 36.88 35.27 49.11
C ASP A 101 37.38 36.73 49.06
N GLY A 102 38.64 36.93 48.69
CA GLY A 102 39.24 38.25 48.49
C GLY A 102 38.63 39.00 47.30
N GLU A 103 38.42 38.33 46.18
CA GLU A 103 37.77 38.92 44.99
C GLU A 103 36.29 39.25 45.26
N ALA A 104 35.56 38.37 45.96
CA ALA A 104 34.19 38.61 46.37
C ALA A 104 34.07 39.82 47.32
N ALA A 105 35.02 39.98 48.25
CA ALA A 105 35.07 41.15 49.14
C ALA A 105 35.31 42.47 48.38
N GLN A 106 36.12 42.45 47.33
CA GLN A 106 36.32 43.62 46.45
C GLN A 106 35.01 44.03 45.75
N PHE A 107 34.26 43.05 45.23
CA PHE A 107 32.95 43.32 44.61
C PHE A 107 31.90 43.84 45.61
N ARG A 108 31.88 43.32 46.84
CA ARG A 108 31.02 43.82 47.93
C ARG A 108 31.36 45.25 48.31
N THR A 109 32.65 45.58 48.41
CA THR A 109 33.12 46.94 48.76
C THR A 109 32.73 47.96 47.69
N ALA A 110 32.86 47.59 46.41
CA ALA A 110 32.45 48.45 45.30
C ALA A 110 30.92 48.61 45.17
N ASN A 111 30.14 47.72 45.79
CA ASN A 111 28.68 47.68 45.70
C ASN A 111 28.05 47.40 47.08
N PRO A 112 28.06 48.37 48.01
CA PRO A 112 27.80 48.16 49.45
C PRO A 112 26.31 48.03 49.82
N TRP A 113 25.45 47.52 48.94
CA TRP A 113 24.01 47.42 49.16
C TRP A 113 23.55 45.97 49.30
N GLN A 114 22.56 45.75 50.18
CA GLN A 114 22.20 44.43 50.71
C GLN A 114 21.73 43.41 49.64
N GLY A 115 21.09 43.89 48.56
CA GLY A 115 20.64 43.04 47.47
C GLY A 115 21.75 42.44 46.61
N PHE A 116 22.94 43.08 46.55
CA PHE A 116 24.07 42.56 45.79
C PHE A 116 24.79 41.43 46.52
N ASP A 117 25.02 41.57 47.84
CA ASP A 117 25.68 40.52 48.63
C ASP A 117 24.85 39.24 48.70
N ALA A 118 23.52 39.36 48.83
CA ALA A 118 22.61 38.22 48.78
C ALA A 118 22.66 37.49 47.41
N ALA A 119 22.62 38.25 46.30
CA ALA A 119 22.71 37.68 44.96
C ALA A 119 24.07 37.03 44.68
N LEU A 120 25.16 37.62 45.17
CA LEU A 120 26.51 37.08 45.01
C LEU A 120 26.70 35.79 45.82
N LYS A 121 26.21 35.75 47.07
CA LYS A 121 26.21 34.54 47.90
C LYS A 121 25.37 33.44 47.29
N GLU A 122 24.20 33.77 46.74
CA GLU A 122 23.35 32.82 46.03
C GLU A 122 24.04 32.25 44.78
N LEU A 123 24.71 33.09 43.99
CA LEU A 123 25.49 32.65 42.83
C LEU A 123 26.65 31.73 43.20
N GLN A 124 27.42 32.07 44.25
CA GLN A 124 28.51 31.23 44.73
C GLN A 124 27.99 29.91 45.31
N ALA A 125 26.87 29.91 46.04
CA ALA A 125 26.25 28.69 46.56
C ALA A 125 25.71 27.78 45.43
N ARG A 126 25.10 28.37 44.38
CA ARG A 126 24.68 27.63 43.17
C ARG A 126 25.89 27.03 42.44
N ALA A 127 27.00 27.75 42.37
CA ALA A 127 28.26 27.25 41.79
C ALA A 127 28.83 26.06 42.57
N LEU A 128 28.85 26.15 43.90
CA LEU A 128 29.33 25.08 44.78
C LEU A 128 28.44 23.84 44.75
N ARG A 129 27.11 23.97 44.58
CA ARG A 129 26.18 22.84 44.42
C ARG A 129 26.32 22.09 43.08
N GLN A 130 26.95 22.71 42.08
CA GLN A 130 27.11 22.14 40.73
C GLN A 130 28.48 21.52 40.48
N VAL A 131 29.42 21.58 41.43
CA VAL A 131 30.62 20.73 41.37
C VAL A 131 30.13 19.29 41.33
N PRO A 132 30.54 18.47 40.35
CA PRO A 132 29.95 17.16 40.15
C PRO A 132 30.09 16.35 41.44
N VAL A 133 28.94 16.06 42.06
CA VAL A 133 28.80 14.80 42.79
C VAL A 133 29.36 13.76 41.82
N ALA A 134 30.35 12.99 42.26
CA ALA A 134 30.91 11.91 41.46
C ALA A 134 29.77 11.07 40.85
N LEU A 135 30.04 10.26 39.84
CA LEU A 135 29.13 9.24 39.31
C LEU A 135 28.72 8.25 40.43
N CYS A 136 27.98 8.72 41.43
CA CYS A 136 27.68 8.04 42.66
C CYS A 136 26.46 7.18 42.35
N ASP A 137 26.62 5.88 42.57
CA ASP A 137 25.49 4.98 42.63
C ASP A 137 24.51 5.53 43.69
N THR A 138 23.30 5.88 43.26
CA THR A 138 22.29 6.32 44.21
C THR A 138 21.87 5.10 45.05
N PRO A 139 21.57 5.25 46.35
CA PRO A 139 21.23 4.11 47.20
C PRO A 139 19.99 3.31 46.75
N ASN A 140 19.18 3.91 45.86
CA ASN A 140 17.93 3.36 45.38
C ASN A 140 18.04 2.76 43.96
N ASP A 141 19.22 2.79 43.35
CA ASP A 141 19.47 2.19 42.03
C ASP A 141 19.97 0.76 42.17
N ASP A 142 19.17 -0.16 41.64
CA ASP A 142 19.40 -1.60 41.64
C ASP A 142 20.61 -2.09 40.81
N LEU A 143 21.29 -1.22 40.05
CA LEU A 143 22.35 -1.61 39.10
C LEU A 143 23.36 -0.47 38.94
N GLY A 144 24.64 -0.70 39.29
CA GLY A 144 25.70 0.30 39.30
C GLY A 144 26.08 0.86 37.91
N ILE A 145 26.47 2.13 37.81
CA ILE A 145 26.81 2.73 36.50
C ILE A 145 28.12 2.16 35.97
N ASN A 146 29.05 1.88 36.88
CA ASN A 146 30.34 1.27 36.58
C ASN A 146 30.15 -0.16 36.08
N SER A 147 29.20 -0.91 36.66
CA SER A 147 28.80 -2.23 36.18
C SER A 147 28.29 -2.19 34.74
N LEU A 148 27.37 -1.27 34.42
CA LEU A 148 26.87 -1.08 33.06
C LEU A 148 28.00 -0.70 32.08
N ILE A 149 28.88 0.21 32.48
CA ILE A 149 30.04 0.62 31.68
C ILE A 149 30.97 -0.58 31.39
N SER A 150 31.23 -1.42 32.41
CA SER A 150 32.03 -2.64 32.27
C SER A 150 31.38 -3.65 31.30
N LEU A 151 30.07 -3.87 31.42
CA LEU A 151 29.32 -4.75 30.52
C LEU A 151 29.39 -4.27 29.07
N LEU A 152 29.11 -2.99 28.81
CA LEU A 152 29.17 -2.41 27.47
C LEU A 152 30.58 -2.47 26.87
N SER A 153 31.59 -2.29 27.71
CA SER A 153 33.00 -2.42 27.35
C SER A 153 33.34 -3.84 26.89
N SER A 154 32.85 -4.86 27.61
CA SER A 154 33.10 -6.27 27.25
C SER A 154 32.41 -6.69 25.94
N MET A 155 31.26 -6.09 25.63
CA MET A 155 30.46 -6.37 24.43
C MET A 155 30.71 -5.36 23.29
N SER A 156 31.80 -4.59 23.34
CA SER A 156 32.11 -3.60 22.29
C SER A 156 32.60 -4.22 20.99
N ASP A 157 32.99 -5.50 20.99
CA ASP A 157 33.34 -6.19 19.76
C ASP A 157 32.10 -6.64 18.99
N ALA A 158 32.22 -6.75 17.66
CA ALA A 158 31.10 -7.17 16.82
C ALA A 158 30.79 -8.67 17.06
N PRO A 159 29.56 -9.03 17.48
CA PRO A 159 29.18 -10.42 17.70
C PRO A 159 28.99 -11.18 16.38
N GLU A 160 29.02 -12.49 16.45
CA GLU A 160 28.42 -13.37 15.46
C GLU A 160 26.90 -13.35 15.63
N ILE A 161 26.15 -13.16 14.54
CA ILE A 161 24.69 -13.08 14.61
C ILE A 161 24.11 -14.35 14.03
N TRP A 162 23.25 -15.04 14.77
CA TRP A 162 22.57 -16.23 14.30
C TRP A 162 21.10 -15.93 14.07
N LEU A 163 20.66 -16.10 12.82
CA LEU A 163 19.30 -15.80 12.40
C LEU A 163 18.52 -17.10 12.15
N PRO A 164 17.25 -17.17 12.58
CA PRO A 164 16.36 -18.20 12.08
C PRO A 164 15.94 -17.91 10.64
N ARG A 165 15.26 -18.88 10.00
CA ARG A 165 14.58 -18.59 8.72
C ARG A 165 13.68 -17.38 8.89
N SER A 166 13.79 -16.46 7.94
CA SER A 166 13.08 -15.19 8.00
C SER A 166 12.58 -14.78 6.63
N SER A 167 11.50 -14.00 6.61
CA SER A 167 11.04 -13.31 5.40
C SER A 167 10.81 -11.84 5.68
N HIS A 168 10.87 -11.04 4.63
CA HIS A 168 10.58 -9.62 4.71
C HIS A 168 9.14 -9.36 4.31
N GLY A 169 8.45 -8.52 5.06
CA GLY A 169 7.11 -8.04 4.74
C GLY A 169 6.96 -6.55 5.03
N HIS A 170 5.95 -5.93 4.45
CA HIS A 170 5.58 -4.56 4.76
C HIS A 170 4.06 -4.37 4.70
N THR A 171 3.52 -3.47 5.52
CA THR A 171 2.18 -2.92 5.29
C THR A 171 2.28 -1.61 4.52
N ARG A 172 1.32 -1.33 3.65
CA ARG A 172 1.24 -0.09 2.87
C ARG A 172 0.12 0.77 3.41
N GLN A 173 0.43 1.98 3.84
CA GLN A 173 -0.54 2.94 4.35
C GLN A 173 -0.49 4.22 3.50
N TYR A 174 -1.64 4.83 3.27
CA TYR A 174 -1.76 6.13 2.60
C TYR A 174 -2.25 7.12 3.65
N PHE A 175 -1.40 8.07 4.06
CA PHE A 175 -1.78 9.03 5.09
C PHE A 175 -2.77 10.06 4.52
N PRO A 176 -3.82 10.42 5.28
CA PRO A 176 -4.69 11.53 4.92
C PRO A 176 -3.94 12.86 5.08
N ILE A 177 -3.90 13.65 4.00
CA ILE A 177 -3.48 15.05 4.00
C ILE A 177 -4.74 15.91 4.06
N HIS A 178 -4.76 16.87 4.98
CA HIS A 178 -5.81 17.88 5.08
C HIS A 178 -5.33 19.13 4.33
N GLU A 179 -5.91 19.38 3.15
CA GLU A 179 -5.71 20.62 2.39
C GLU A 179 -7.07 21.27 2.18
N GLU A 180 -7.21 22.55 2.54
CA GLU A 180 -8.41 23.35 2.28
C GLU A 180 -9.72 22.70 2.77
N GLY A 181 -9.68 21.97 3.89
CA GLY A 181 -10.85 21.28 4.45
C GLY A 181 -11.22 19.97 3.75
N ILE A 182 -10.45 19.53 2.75
CA ILE A 182 -10.64 18.26 2.03
C ILE A 182 -9.56 17.27 2.45
N VAL A 183 -9.99 16.05 2.80
CA VAL A 183 -9.08 14.92 3.09
C VAL A 183 -8.68 14.26 1.77
N LYS A 184 -7.40 14.37 1.39
CA LYS A 184 -6.82 13.70 0.22
C LYS A 184 -5.80 12.66 0.68
N PRO A 185 -5.67 11.50 0.06
CA PRO A 185 -4.55 10.60 0.35
C PRO A 185 -3.24 11.25 -0.10
N SER A 186 -2.15 11.02 0.64
CA SER A 186 -0.82 11.61 0.39
C SER A 186 -0.21 11.31 -0.98
N GLY A 187 -0.80 10.38 -1.76
CA GLY A 187 -0.30 9.92 -3.05
C GLY A 187 0.98 9.06 -2.98
N VAL A 188 1.76 9.22 -1.91
CA VAL A 188 2.97 8.43 -1.62
C VAL A 188 2.66 7.41 -0.52
N PRO A 189 2.79 6.10 -0.81
CA PRO A 189 2.57 5.07 0.20
C PRO A 189 3.69 5.09 1.24
N VAL A 190 3.32 4.97 2.51
CA VAL A 190 4.23 4.75 3.62
C VAL A 190 4.33 3.24 3.84
N PHE A 191 5.54 2.71 3.72
CA PHE A 191 5.84 1.31 3.97
C PHE A 191 6.21 1.10 5.44
N ASP A 192 5.48 0.26 6.16
CA ASP A 192 5.89 -0.21 7.48
C ASP A 192 6.50 -1.62 7.35
N THR A 193 7.84 -1.68 7.29
CA THR A 193 8.60 -2.92 7.02
C THR A 193 8.93 -3.69 8.30
N PHE A 194 8.87 -5.01 8.22
CA PHE A 194 9.23 -5.94 9.29
C PHE A 194 9.83 -7.25 8.75
N ALA A 195 10.70 -7.88 9.53
CA ALA A 195 11.05 -9.29 9.35
C ALA A 195 10.01 -10.17 10.04
N VAL A 196 9.65 -11.27 9.40
CA VAL A 196 8.84 -12.35 9.97
C VAL A 196 9.78 -13.49 10.34
N VAL A 197 9.70 -13.91 11.59
CA VAL A 197 10.48 -15.02 12.18
C VAL A 197 9.55 -15.97 12.92
N ASP A 198 9.96 -17.23 13.08
CA ASP A 198 9.25 -18.17 13.94
C ASP A 198 9.28 -17.69 15.41
N LYS A 199 8.11 -17.69 16.07
CA LYS A 199 7.95 -17.20 17.46
C LYS A 199 8.72 -18.03 18.49
N ASN A 200 9.08 -19.26 18.14
CA ASN A 200 9.81 -20.18 19.00
C ASN A 200 11.32 -20.12 18.78
N LEU A 201 11.79 -19.42 17.73
CA LEU A 201 13.20 -19.35 17.37
C LEU A 201 13.74 -17.93 17.64
N PRO A 202 14.50 -17.72 18.74
CA PRO A 202 15.17 -16.44 19.00
C PRO A 202 16.29 -16.13 18.01
N VAL A 203 16.54 -14.85 17.78
CA VAL A 203 17.78 -14.35 17.16
C VAL A 203 18.89 -14.35 18.22
N HIS A 204 20.10 -14.81 17.87
CA HIS A 204 21.22 -14.85 18.82
C HIS A 204 22.34 -13.90 18.43
N PHE A 205 22.94 -13.24 19.42
CA PHE A 205 24.19 -12.50 19.33
C PHE A 205 25.22 -13.22 20.18
N GLN A 206 26.25 -13.76 19.56
CA GLN A 206 27.25 -14.59 20.22
C GLN A 206 28.62 -13.92 20.16
N TRP A 207 29.27 -13.81 21.32
CA TRP A 207 30.66 -13.40 21.43
C TRP A 207 31.50 -14.64 21.73
N PRO A 208 32.10 -15.29 20.71
CA PRO A 208 32.78 -16.58 20.89
C PRO A 208 34.00 -16.47 21.81
N TYR A 209 34.66 -15.31 21.82
CA TYR A 209 35.89 -15.05 22.58
C TYR A 209 35.66 -14.33 23.92
N LEU A 210 34.41 -13.96 24.23
CA LEU A 210 34.08 -13.36 25.51
C LEU A 210 33.75 -14.47 26.50
N GLU A 211 34.71 -14.79 27.36
CA GLU A 211 34.54 -15.83 28.37
C GLU A 211 33.94 -15.28 29.66
N LEU A 212 32.70 -15.64 29.91
CA LEU A 212 32.06 -15.45 31.22
C LEU A 212 31.81 -16.82 31.87
N SER A 213 31.70 -16.82 33.19
CA SER A 213 31.31 -18.01 33.97
C SER A 213 29.87 -17.84 34.48
N GLU A 214 29.16 -18.94 34.77
CA GLU A 214 27.81 -18.87 35.36
C GLU A 214 27.80 -18.20 36.75
N ALA A 215 28.94 -18.21 37.45
CA ALA A 215 29.11 -17.54 38.74
C ALA A 215 29.49 -16.06 38.61
N ASP A 216 29.67 -15.54 37.38
CA ASP A 216 30.09 -14.16 37.17
C ASP A 216 28.98 -13.17 37.53
N PRO A 217 29.22 -12.20 38.43
CA PRO A 217 28.21 -11.19 38.79
C PRO A 217 27.74 -10.37 37.58
N GLN A 218 28.59 -10.14 36.57
CA GLN A 218 28.23 -9.39 35.36
C GLN A 218 27.13 -10.10 34.56
N LEU A 219 27.13 -11.43 34.54
CA LEU A 219 26.10 -12.21 33.85
C LEU A 219 24.72 -12.01 34.49
N ASN A 220 24.66 -11.99 35.82
CA ASN A 220 23.41 -11.77 36.55
C ASN A 220 22.87 -10.35 36.35
N GLU A 221 23.75 -9.35 36.34
CA GLU A 221 23.38 -7.98 35.98
C GLU A 221 22.84 -7.89 34.54
N LEU A 222 23.51 -8.54 33.58
CA LEU A 222 23.04 -8.60 32.20
C LEU A 222 21.66 -9.27 32.09
N ARG A 223 21.45 -10.41 32.76
CA ARG A 223 20.14 -11.10 32.82
C ARG A 223 19.07 -10.18 33.39
N ARG A 224 19.38 -9.41 34.44
CA ARG A 224 18.46 -8.43 35.03
C ARG A 224 18.11 -7.31 34.06
N ILE A 225 19.09 -6.75 33.33
CA ILE A 225 18.85 -5.74 32.29
C ILE A 225 17.96 -6.30 31.20
N LEU A 226 18.29 -7.48 30.66
CA LEU A 226 17.54 -8.12 29.59
C LEU A 226 16.09 -8.46 29.99
N SER A 227 15.85 -8.83 31.26
CA SER A 227 14.49 -9.10 31.76
C SER A 227 13.56 -7.87 31.71
N ARG A 228 14.12 -6.66 31.62
CA ARG A 228 13.37 -5.40 31.48
C ARG A 228 13.07 -5.04 30.02
N MET A 229 13.62 -5.78 29.06
CA MET A 229 13.43 -5.51 27.63
C MET A 229 12.10 -6.09 27.16
N THR A 230 11.10 -5.22 26.96
CA THR A 230 9.76 -5.61 26.50
C THR A 230 9.61 -5.58 24.97
N TYR A 231 10.46 -4.82 24.28
CA TYR A 231 10.53 -4.76 22.82
C TYR A 231 11.97 -4.53 22.36
N PHE A 232 12.27 -4.95 21.13
CA PHE A 232 13.57 -4.73 20.52
C PHE A 232 13.40 -3.98 19.20
N GLY A 233 13.89 -2.74 19.15
CA GLY A 233 13.67 -1.83 18.02
C GLY A 233 12.47 -0.93 18.22
N ARG A 234 11.36 -1.17 17.51
CA ARG A 234 10.12 -0.40 17.76
C ARG A 234 9.19 -1.12 18.74
N ALA A 235 8.23 -0.38 19.26
CA ALA A 235 7.24 -0.85 20.23
C ALA A 235 6.37 -2.01 19.71
N GLU A 236 6.25 -2.23 18.40
CA GLU A 236 5.52 -3.34 17.80
C GLU A 236 6.31 -4.68 17.83
N SER A 237 7.61 -4.60 18.08
CA SER A 237 8.54 -5.74 18.08
C SER A 237 8.69 -6.33 19.48
N TRP A 238 7.58 -6.80 20.05
CA TRP A 238 7.57 -7.37 21.40
C TRP A 238 8.53 -8.54 21.49
N CYS A 239 9.37 -8.53 22.52
CA CYS A 239 10.40 -9.54 22.68
C CYS A 239 10.54 -10.02 24.11
N GLU A 240 11.19 -11.17 24.22
CA GLU A 240 11.78 -11.69 25.44
C GLU A 240 13.28 -11.86 25.18
N ALA A 241 14.12 -11.29 26.05
CA ALA A 241 15.57 -11.33 25.88
C ALA A 241 16.24 -12.06 27.04
N THR A 242 17.20 -12.93 26.73
CA THR A 242 17.90 -13.79 27.71
C THR A 242 19.39 -13.86 27.41
N ALA A 243 20.22 -14.15 28.42
CA ALA A 243 21.65 -14.34 28.28
C ALA A 243 22.07 -15.73 28.76
N HIS A 244 22.92 -16.38 27.95
CA HIS A 244 23.39 -17.75 28.11
C HIS A 244 24.91 -17.79 28.00
N VAL A 245 25.53 -18.72 28.72
CA VAL A 245 26.97 -18.98 28.67
C VAL A 245 27.18 -20.38 28.11
N GLY A 246 28.05 -20.52 27.10
CA GLY A 246 28.36 -21.81 26.48
C GLY A 246 27.26 -22.41 25.59
N LEU A 247 26.29 -21.61 25.14
CA LEU A 247 25.24 -22.06 24.22
C LEU A 247 25.88 -22.50 22.89
N LYS A 248 25.71 -23.78 22.54
CA LYS A 248 26.16 -24.34 21.26
C LYS A 248 25.06 -24.17 20.22
N LEU A 249 25.39 -23.45 19.15
CA LEU A 249 24.54 -23.28 17.97
C LEU A 249 25.18 -24.08 16.82
N GLU A 250 24.40 -24.95 16.20
CA GLU A 250 24.86 -25.76 15.06
C GLU A 250 24.22 -25.26 13.76
N GLU A 251 25.00 -25.26 12.68
CA GLU A 251 24.57 -24.87 11.34
C GLU A 251 24.34 -26.12 10.47
N GLY A 252 23.23 -26.19 9.73
CA GLY A 252 22.91 -27.32 8.85
C GLY A 252 21.50 -27.32 8.25
N PRO A 253 21.22 -28.18 7.24
CA PRO A 253 19.94 -28.23 6.52
C PRO A 253 18.73 -28.64 7.38
N HIS A 254 18.98 -29.25 8.54
CA HIS A 254 17.98 -29.60 9.56
C HIS A 254 17.98 -28.66 10.77
N THR A 255 18.89 -27.68 10.79
CA THR A 255 19.00 -26.71 11.88
C THR A 255 18.07 -25.53 11.65
N SER A 256 17.66 -24.90 12.75
CA SER A 256 16.77 -23.74 12.71
C SER A 256 17.50 -22.41 12.50
N TYR A 257 18.84 -22.42 12.41
CA TYR A 257 19.69 -21.23 12.49
C TYR A 257 20.79 -21.20 11.43
N TRP A 258 21.14 -19.99 11.01
CA TRP A 258 22.22 -19.70 10.09
C TRP A 258 23.14 -18.64 10.68
N LYS A 259 24.45 -18.85 10.52
CA LYS A 259 25.47 -17.96 11.07
C LYS A 259 25.74 -16.81 10.10
N CYS A 260 25.56 -15.59 10.57
CA CYS A 260 25.97 -14.36 9.89
C CYS A 260 27.33 -13.94 10.42
N VAL A 261 28.36 -13.99 9.57
CA VAL A 261 29.75 -13.69 9.95
C VAL A 261 30.10 -12.26 9.61
N CYS A 262 30.73 -11.55 10.55
CA CYS A 262 31.26 -10.20 10.32
C CYS A 262 32.55 -10.27 9.50
N ALA A 263 32.51 -9.83 8.24
CA ALA A 263 33.68 -9.61 7.39
C ALA A 263 34.44 -8.37 7.89
N GLY A 264 35.50 -8.59 8.67
CA GLY A 264 36.34 -7.53 9.26
C GLY A 264 36.44 -7.53 10.79
N GLY A 265 36.09 -8.64 11.46
CA GLY A 265 36.37 -8.87 12.90
C GLY A 265 37.78 -9.40 13.17
N VAL A 266 38.22 -9.31 14.43
CA VAL A 266 39.47 -9.91 14.91
C VAL A 266 39.36 -11.44 14.81
N GLY A 267 40.28 -12.07 14.06
CA GLY A 267 40.24 -13.50 13.73
C GLY A 267 39.65 -13.76 12.35
N GLN A 268 40.48 -13.63 11.31
CA GLN A 268 40.10 -13.88 9.92
C GLN A 268 39.88 -15.38 9.69
N HIS A 269 38.65 -15.77 9.35
CA HIS A 269 38.43 -16.84 8.39
C HIS A 269 38.02 -16.21 7.07
N SER A 270 38.99 -16.02 6.17
CA SER A 270 38.72 -15.85 4.74
C SER A 270 38.27 -17.20 4.16
N ALA A 271 37.15 -17.74 4.63
CA ALA A 271 36.42 -18.68 3.80
C ALA A 271 36.08 -17.88 2.54
N SER A 272 36.47 -18.40 1.37
CA SER A 272 36.05 -17.84 0.10
C SER A 272 34.52 -17.79 0.12
N ILE A 273 33.96 -16.62 0.44
CA ILE A 273 32.52 -16.41 0.41
C ILE A 273 32.17 -16.56 -1.06
N ASP A 274 31.66 -17.73 -1.42
CA ASP A 274 31.10 -17.95 -2.74
C ASP A 274 29.89 -17.01 -2.85
N ASP A 275 30.05 -15.91 -3.58
CA ASP A 275 29.10 -14.78 -3.68
C ASP A 275 27.66 -15.23 -4.02
N ARG A 276 27.50 -16.45 -4.55
CA ARG A 276 26.21 -17.03 -4.89
C ARG A 276 25.36 -17.41 -3.68
N ASN A 277 25.97 -17.76 -2.54
CA ASN A 277 25.25 -18.30 -1.37
C ASN A 277 24.99 -17.27 -0.26
N PHE A 278 25.64 -16.12 -0.31
CA PHE A 278 25.54 -15.08 0.72
C PHE A 278 25.03 -13.75 0.13
N ILE A 279 24.52 -12.90 1.01
CA ILE A 279 24.22 -11.48 0.77
C ILE A 279 25.08 -10.69 1.74
N VAL A 280 25.77 -9.66 1.25
CA VAL A 280 26.58 -8.80 2.11
C VAL A 280 25.72 -7.63 2.59
N GLU A 281 25.55 -7.54 3.90
CA GLU A 281 24.73 -6.53 4.57
C GLU A 281 25.59 -5.60 5.43
N ARG A 282 25.49 -4.28 5.22
CA ARG A 282 26.27 -3.28 5.95
C ARG A 282 25.53 -2.87 7.22
N LYS A 283 26.12 -3.07 8.40
CA LYS A 283 25.49 -2.79 9.71
C LYS A 283 26.35 -1.86 10.57
N LEU A 284 25.70 -1.13 11.48
CA LEU A 284 26.38 -0.31 12.48
C LEU A 284 26.87 -1.17 13.65
N ALA A 285 28.17 -1.12 13.91
CA ALA A 285 28.78 -1.67 15.11
C ALA A 285 29.53 -0.56 15.86
N PRO A 286 29.75 -0.68 17.18
CA PRO A 286 30.71 0.19 17.87
C PRO A 286 32.10 0.12 17.24
N ILE A 287 32.84 1.24 17.30
CA ILE A 287 34.30 1.21 17.11
C ILE A 287 34.89 0.50 18.33
N PRO A 288 35.82 -0.45 18.17
CA PRO A 288 36.47 -1.10 19.31
C PRO A 288 37.11 -0.05 20.22
N ILE A 289 36.69 -0.02 21.48
CA ILE A 289 37.01 1.06 22.42
C ILE A 289 38.50 1.11 22.78
N GLN A 290 39.25 0.05 22.50
CA GLN A 290 40.70 -0.03 22.74
C GLN A 290 41.50 0.72 21.66
N THR A 291 40.87 1.14 20.56
CA THR A 291 41.54 1.82 19.45
C THR A 291 41.69 3.32 19.70
N GLU A 292 42.81 3.89 19.25
CA GLU A 292 43.01 5.34 19.23
C GLU A 292 41.98 6.05 18.33
N GLN A 293 41.54 5.37 17.28
CA GLN A 293 40.49 5.86 16.37
C GLN A 293 39.22 6.24 17.13
N PHE A 294 38.75 5.36 18.04
CA PHE A 294 37.57 5.64 18.86
C PHE A 294 37.76 6.91 19.69
N ARG A 295 38.86 7.01 20.42
CA ARG A 295 39.13 8.14 21.31
C ARG A 295 39.25 9.46 20.54
N ASN A 296 39.97 9.46 19.41
CA ASN A 296 40.15 10.64 18.56
C ASN A 296 38.81 11.13 17.98
N GLU A 297 37.99 10.22 17.48
CA GLU A 297 36.67 10.56 16.94
C GLU A 297 35.76 11.15 18.01
N VAL A 298 35.69 10.52 19.19
CA VAL A 298 34.84 11.01 20.28
C VAL A 298 35.25 12.43 20.70
N LEU A 299 36.55 12.67 20.87
CA LEU A 299 37.11 13.98 21.24
C LEU A 299 36.83 15.07 20.19
N GLU A 300 36.76 14.70 18.91
CA GLU A 300 36.55 15.64 17.82
C GLU A 300 35.07 15.93 17.54
N PHE A 301 34.17 14.96 17.74
CA PHE A 301 32.80 15.08 17.24
C PHE A 301 31.72 15.15 18.33
N VAL A 302 31.93 14.57 19.53
CA VAL A 302 30.85 14.48 20.56
C VAL A 302 30.33 15.85 21.01
N TRP A 303 31.13 16.91 20.90
CA TRP A 303 30.74 18.28 21.28
C TRP A 303 29.87 19.02 20.26
N ARG A 304 29.76 18.55 19.00
CA ARG A 304 29.19 19.32 17.87
C ARG A 304 27.71 19.68 17.99
N VAL A 305 26.98 19.22 19.00
CA VAL A 305 25.53 19.48 19.17
C VAL A 305 25.16 20.12 20.50
N THR A 306 26.12 20.64 21.26
CA THR A 306 25.82 21.45 22.46
C THR A 306 26.01 22.93 22.18
N PRO A 307 24.92 23.73 22.12
CA PRO A 307 24.99 25.15 21.74
C PRO A 307 25.60 26.08 22.80
N ARG A 308 26.20 25.56 23.89
CA ARG A 308 26.47 26.37 25.08
C ARG A 308 27.79 26.13 25.83
N LEU A 309 28.70 25.30 25.33
CA LEU A 309 30.06 25.10 25.88
C LEU A 309 31.12 25.44 24.84
N THR A 310 32.27 25.97 25.27
CA THR A 310 33.46 26.12 24.42
C THR A 310 34.09 24.75 24.16
N ARG A 311 34.55 24.53 22.92
CA ARG A 311 35.12 23.26 22.45
C ARG A 311 36.24 22.74 23.36
N GLU A 312 37.07 23.65 23.87
CA GLU A 312 38.26 23.36 24.67
C GLU A 312 37.90 22.82 26.07
N ALA A 313 36.92 23.41 26.76
CA ALA A 313 36.52 22.97 28.11
C ALA A 313 35.91 21.57 28.10
N PHE A 314 35.10 21.26 27.09
CA PHE A 314 34.51 19.95 26.93
C PHE A 314 35.56 18.89 26.55
N ARG A 315 36.52 19.25 25.68
CA ARG A 315 37.63 18.37 25.31
C ARG A 315 38.47 17.97 26.52
N GLN A 316 38.76 18.89 27.45
CA GLN A 316 39.52 18.57 28.67
C GLN A 316 38.78 17.60 29.60
N THR A 317 37.45 17.73 29.71
CA THR A 317 36.62 16.81 30.50
C THR A 317 36.65 15.40 29.92
N LEU A 318 36.47 15.28 28.59
CA LEU A 318 36.56 13.99 27.91
C LEU A 318 37.95 13.36 28.06
N LEU A 319 39.03 14.15 28.02
CA LEU A 319 40.39 13.60 28.21
C LEU A 319 40.59 12.89 29.55
N ALA A 320 39.85 13.27 30.60
CA ALA A 320 39.89 12.61 31.90
C ALA A 320 39.01 11.34 31.99
N GLU A 321 38.12 11.10 31.00
CA GLU A 321 37.21 9.95 31.00
C GLU A 321 37.83 8.68 30.40
N SER A 322 37.37 7.54 30.91
CA SER A 322 37.68 6.23 30.33
C SER A 322 36.99 6.04 28.98
N ASN A 323 37.56 5.23 28.08
CA ASN A 323 36.95 4.93 26.79
C ASN A 323 35.57 4.24 26.94
N ALA A 324 35.38 3.46 28.00
CA ALA A 324 34.09 2.82 28.28
C ALA A 324 33.02 3.86 28.69
N THR A 325 33.38 4.88 29.47
CA THR A 325 32.50 6.02 29.79
C THR A 325 32.14 6.82 28.54
N MET A 326 33.11 7.04 27.65
CA MET A 326 32.88 7.68 26.36
C MET A 326 31.90 6.89 25.48
N LEU A 327 31.99 5.56 25.46
CA LEU A 327 31.05 4.70 24.73
C LEU A 327 29.62 4.88 25.26
N LEU A 328 29.45 4.95 26.59
CA LEU A 328 28.15 5.24 27.18
C LEU A 328 27.62 6.61 26.75
N ARG A 329 28.47 7.66 26.67
CA ARG A 329 28.08 8.97 26.12
C ARG A 329 27.57 8.87 24.68
N CYS A 330 28.24 8.09 23.84
CA CYS A 330 27.83 7.85 22.45
C CYS A 330 26.48 7.09 22.37
N LEU A 331 26.26 6.09 23.22
CA LEU A 331 25.03 5.27 23.22
C LEU A 331 23.79 6.04 23.72
N LEU A 332 23.98 6.96 24.68
CA LEU A 332 22.94 7.83 25.23
C LEU A 332 22.53 8.96 24.26
N ARG A 333 23.34 9.23 23.25
CA ARG A 333 23.12 10.32 22.31
C ARG A 333 21.94 10.05 21.39
N GLU A 334 21.14 11.07 21.13
CA GLU A 334 19.99 10.97 20.23
C GLU A 334 20.43 10.86 18.76
N SER A 335 19.82 9.91 18.04
CA SER A 335 20.08 9.72 16.61
C SER A 335 19.65 10.91 15.76
N SER A 336 18.57 11.60 16.14
CA SER A 336 18.08 12.83 15.49
C SER A 336 19.14 13.93 15.49
N ALA A 337 19.90 14.07 16.58
CA ALA A 337 20.97 15.05 16.71
C ALA A 337 22.14 14.78 15.75
N ASP A 338 22.50 13.50 15.57
CA ASP A 338 23.55 13.08 14.62
C ASP A 338 23.11 13.27 13.16
N ILE A 339 21.85 12.94 12.85
CA ILE A 339 21.26 13.17 11.53
C ILE A 339 21.19 14.67 11.20
N ALA A 340 20.73 15.50 12.13
CA ALA A 340 20.67 16.96 11.97
C ALA A 340 22.06 17.59 11.78
N SER A 341 23.10 16.94 12.29
CA SER A 341 24.50 17.36 12.12
C SER A 341 25.13 16.83 10.82
N ASN A 342 24.32 16.21 9.95
CA ASN A 342 24.73 15.62 8.68
C ASN A 342 25.88 14.60 8.82
N LEU A 343 25.89 13.84 9.92
CA LEU A 343 26.86 12.77 10.12
C LEU A 343 26.46 11.52 9.34
N ASP A 344 27.42 10.90 8.64
CA ASP A 344 27.32 9.60 7.94
C ASP A 344 26.72 8.49 8.82
N ARG A 345 27.09 8.50 10.10
CA ARG A 345 26.77 7.48 11.11
C ARG A 345 26.78 8.12 12.50
N PRO A 346 26.19 7.47 13.52
CA PRO A 346 26.31 7.92 14.89
C PRO A 346 27.78 7.96 15.33
N ILE A 347 28.10 8.89 16.22
CA ILE A 347 29.47 9.04 16.75
C ILE A 347 29.84 7.78 17.55
N GLY A 348 31.06 7.27 17.38
CA GLY A 348 31.55 6.08 18.06
C GLY A 348 31.12 4.76 17.40
N THR A 349 30.54 4.82 16.19
CA THR A 349 30.17 3.63 15.42
C THR A 349 31.08 3.42 14.22
N ARG A 350 31.04 2.27 13.57
CA ARG A 350 31.67 2.02 12.28
C ARG A 350 30.75 1.13 11.47
N TRP A 351 30.94 1.18 10.16
CA TRP A 351 30.26 0.26 9.27
C TRP A 351 31.02 -1.07 9.22
N VAL A 352 30.31 -2.15 9.49
CA VAL A 352 30.79 -3.53 9.34
C VAL A 352 29.95 -4.27 8.32
N HIS A 353 30.53 -5.23 7.62
CA HIS A 353 29.82 -6.04 6.64
C HIS A 353 29.54 -7.42 7.26
N TYR A 354 28.28 -7.84 7.24
CA TYR A 354 27.88 -9.19 7.61
C TYR A 354 27.60 -10.00 6.35
N ALA A 355 28.19 -11.18 6.23
CA ALA A 355 27.82 -12.18 5.24
C ALA A 355 26.58 -12.93 5.75
N VAL A 356 25.45 -12.76 5.07
CA VAL A 356 24.14 -13.32 5.45
C VAL A 356 23.79 -14.47 4.49
N PRO A 357 23.67 -15.71 4.99
CA PRO A 357 23.28 -16.85 4.15
C PRO A 357 21.93 -16.62 3.45
N ARG A 358 21.87 -16.81 2.12
CA ARG A 358 20.61 -16.72 1.34
C ARG A 358 19.56 -17.73 1.78
N ALA A 359 20.02 -18.90 2.27
CA ALA A 359 19.17 -19.97 2.79
C ALA A 359 18.25 -19.53 3.95
N ILE A 360 18.58 -18.42 4.64
CA ILE A 360 17.70 -17.79 5.63
C ILE A 360 16.35 -17.39 5.01
N PHE A 361 16.36 -16.98 3.73
CA PHE A 361 15.19 -16.46 3.00
C PHE A 361 14.47 -17.52 2.17
N ASP A 362 14.99 -18.75 2.12
CA ASP A 362 14.40 -19.87 1.39
C ASP A 362 13.22 -20.47 2.18
N LEU A 363 12.11 -19.75 2.20
CA LEU A 363 10.86 -20.25 2.76
C LEU A 363 10.19 -21.23 1.79
N PRO A 364 9.64 -22.36 2.28
CA PRO A 364 8.79 -23.20 1.46
C PRO A 364 7.57 -22.38 1.03
N SER A 365 7.52 -22.00 -0.25
CA SER A 365 6.32 -21.39 -0.82
C SER A 365 5.17 -22.36 -0.63
N PRO A 366 4.03 -21.96 -0.03
CA PRO A 366 2.85 -22.80 -0.03
C PRO A 366 2.46 -23.02 -1.48
N ARG A 367 2.85 -24.18 -2.04
CA ARG A 367 2.28 -24.66 -3.29
C ARG A 367 0.80 -24.85 -2.96
N PRO A 368 -0.14 -24.15 -3.62
CA PRO A 368 -1.54 -24.44 -3.41
C PRO A 368 -1.74 -25.91 -3.78
N LYS A 369 -1.94 -26.77 -2.78
CA LYS A 369 -2.44 -28.11 -3.03
C LYS A 369 -3.86 -27.90 -3.52
N THR A 370 -4.06 -28.01 -4.83
CA THR A 370 -5.39 -28.06 -5.44
C THR A 370 -6.11 -29.23 -4.79
N ARG A 371 -6.97 -28.97 -3.80
CA ARG A 371 -7.95 -29.97 -3.40
C ARG A 371 -8.82 -30.19 -4.63
N LEU A 372 -8.79 -31.40 -5.18
CA LEU A 372 -9.79 -31.85 -6.15
C LEU A 372 -11.13 -31.82 -5.41
N ARG A 373 -11.83 -30.69 -5.48
CA ARG A 373 -13.27 -30.67 -5.23
C ARG A 373 -13.90 -31.50 -6.34
N PRO A 374 -14.97 -32.27 -6.06
CA PRO A 374 -15.78 -32.87 -7.12
C PRO A 374 -16.06 -31.78 -8.16
N GLN A 375 -15.79 -32.09 -9.43
CA GLN A 375 -15.74 -31.10 -10.49
C GLN A 375 -17.18 -30.64 -10.78
N GLU A 376 -17.64 -29.64 -10.03
CA GLU A 376 -18.89 -28.96 -10.37
C GLU A 376 -18.70 -28.28 -11.73
N THR A 377 -19.61 -28.55 -12.65
CA THR A 377 -19.65 -27.90 -13.96
C THR A 377 -19.76 -26.39 -13.76
N ILE A 378 -18.69 -25.65 -14.06
CA ILE A 378 -18.69 -24.19 -13.97
C ILE A 378 -19.30 -23.65 -15.26
N GLN A 379 -20.36 -22.87 -15.14
CA GLN A 379 -21.03 -22.20 -16.27
C GLN A 379 -20.82 -20.70 -16.25
N VAL A 380 -20.63 -20.12 -15.07
CA VAL A 380 -20.54 -18.67 -14.86
C VAL A 380 -19.24 -18.34 -14.14
N VAL A 381 -18.54 -17.34 -14.67
CA VAL A 381 -17.45 -16.64 -14.00
C VAL A 381 -17.74 -15.15 -14.03
N ARG A 382 -17.89 -14.52 -12.86
CA ARG A 382 -18.13 -13.07 -12.73
C ARG A 382 -16.85 -12.36 -12.34
N TYR A 383 -16.55 -11.24 -12.99
CA TYR A 383 -15.42 -10.38 -12.67
C TYR A 383 -15.88 -9.00 -12.26
N ALA A 384 -15.26 -8.45 -11.21
CA ALA A 384 -15.26 -7.02 -10.92
C ALA A 384 -14.07 -6.36 -11.63
N LEU A 385 -14.28 -5.16 -12.16
CA LEU A 385 -13.30 -4.37 -12.89
C LEU A 385 -12.72 -3.28 -11.99
N ASN A 386 -11.42 -3.03 -12.14
CA ASN A 386 -10.74 -1.87 -11.59
C ASN A 386 -9.67 -1.41 -12.58
N SER A 387 -9.22 -0.16 -12.51
CA SER A 387 -8.08 0.32 -13.28
C SER A 387 -6.79 0.22 -12.47
N VAL A 388 -5.63 0.09 -13.12
CA VAL A 388 -4.32 0.10 -12.45
C VAL A 388 -4.03 1.46 -11.76
N THR A 389 -4.76 2.53 -12.10
CA THR A 389 -4.57 3.87 -11.53
C THR A 389 -5.35 4.07 -10.23
N MET A 390 -4.65 4.39 -9.13
CA MET A 390 -5.27 4.59 -7.81
C MET A 390 -5.91 5.97 -7.60
N ASN A 391 -5.50 7.00 -8.35
CA ASN A 391 -5.91 8.39 -8.06
C ASN A 391 -7.25 8.79 -8.71
N ARG A 392 -7.67 8.09 -9.77
CA ARG A 392 -8.99 8.18 -10.41
C ARG A 392 -9.24 6.85 -11.12
N PRO A 393 -10.01 5.91 -10.54
CA PRO A 393 -10.41 4.73 -11.29
C PRO A 393 -11.24 5.18 -12.49
N VAL A 394 -10.66 5.08 -13.69
CA VAL A 394 -11.39 5.38 -14.93
C VAL A 394 -11.77 4.04 -15.53
N LEU A 395 -12.97 3.59 -15.16
CA LEU A 395 -13.58 2.42 -15.79
C LEU A 395 -13.89 2.72 -17.26
N PRO A 396 -13.98 1.70 -18.13
CA PRO A 396 -14.32 1.91 -19.52
C PRO A 396 -15.76 2.42 -19.64
N PRO A 397 -16.07 3.38 -20.52
CA PRO A 397 -17.46 3.81 -20.73
C PRO A 397 -18.30 2.64 -21.26
N LEU A 398 -19.60 2.64 -20.93
CA LEU A 398 -20.58 1.64 -21.37
C LEU A 398 -20.57 1.43 -22.89
N THR A 399 -20.29 2.49 -23.66
CA THR A 399 -20.16 2.43 -25.13
C THR A 399 -19.07 1.48 -25.62
N ASP A 400 -18.07 1.15 -24.79
CA ASP A 400 -16.97 0.25 -25.14
C ASP A 400 -17.28 -1.23 -24.89
N THR A 401 -18.52 -1.59 -24.58
CA THR A 401 -18.98 -2.97 -24.32
C THR A 401 -18.37 -3.98 -25.31
N LEU A 402 -18.54 -3.77 -26.62
CA LEU A 402 -18.01 -4.67 -27.65
C LEU A 402 -16.48 -4.84 -27.58
N LEU A 403 -15.75 -3.74 -27.32
CA LEU A 403 -14.30 -3.76 -27.24
C LEU A 403 -13.82 -4.51 -26.00
N ILE A 404 -14.46 -4.27 -24.85
CA ILE A 404 -14.10 -4.91 -23.59
C ILE A 404 -14.44 -6.39 -23.62
N GLY A 405 -15.65 -6.77 -24.06
CA GLY A 405 -16.03 -8.18 -24.22
C GLY A 405 -15.08 -8.93 -25.17
N GLY A 406 -14.74 -8.32 -26.31
CA GLY A 406 -13.78 -8.87 -27.26
C GLY A 406 -12.38 -9.07 -26.67
N LYS A 407 -11.89 -8.09 -25.89
CA LYS A 407 -10.57 -8.18 -25.22
C LYS A 407 -10.54 -9.19 -24.10
N PHE A 408 -11.64 -9.34 -23.35
CA PHE A 408 -11.78 -10.39 -22.34
C PHE A 408 -11.59 -11.76 -22.96
N ARG A 409 -12.29 -12.04 -24.07
CA ARG A 409 -12.12 -13.30 -24.82
C ARG A 409 -10.68 -13.48 -25.28
N ASP A 410 -10.07 -12.46 -25.88
CA ASP A 410 -8.71 -12.55 -26.40
C ASP A 410 -7.68 -12.81 -25.27
N ALA A 411 -7.87 -12.19 -24.11
CA ALA A 411 -7.02 -12.40 -22.95
C ALA A 411 -7.23 -13.80 -22.33
N ALA A 412 -8.47 -14.27 -22.24
CA ALA A 412 -8.78 -15.63 -21.77
C ALA A 412 -8.13 -16.69 -22.68
N LEU A 413 -8.21 -16.54 -24.00
CA LEU A 413 -7.56 -17.44 -24.96
C LEU A 413 -6.03 -17.38 -24.90
N ALA A 414 -5.45 -16.20 -24.67
CA ALA A 414 -4.00 -16.05 -24.51
C ALA A 414 -3.50 -16.78 -23.24
N ILE A 415 -4.21 -16.63 -22.12
CA ILE A 415 -3.88 -17.32 -20.88
C ILE A 415 -4.13 -18.83 -21.01
N TYR A 416 -5.17 -19.24 -21.72
CA TYR A 416 -5.39 -20.66 -22.03
C TYR A 416 -4.18 -21.27 -22.72
N GLY A 417 -3.62 -20.61 -23.74
CA GLY A 417 -2.37 -21.04 -24.39
C GLY A 417 -1.21 -21.19 -23.40
N VAL A 418 -1.06 -20.26 -22.45
CA VAL A 418 -0.05 -20.37 -21.38
C VAL A 418 -0.32 -21.54 -20.44
N VAL A 419 -1.58 -21.80 -20.09
CA VAL A 419 -1.98 -22.92 -19.21
C VAL A 419 -1.70 -24.27 -19.87
N THR A 420 -1.94 -24.39 -21.17
CA THR A 420 -1.76 -25.64 -21.94
C THR A 420 -0.38 -25.77 -22.58
N GLY A 421 0.49 -24.75 -22.46
CA GLY A 421 1.84 -24.75 -23.02
C GLY A 421 1.89 -24.50 -24.54
N LYS A 422 0.84 -23.93 -25.13
CA LYS A 422 0.69 -23.70 -26.57
C LYS A 422 0.89 -22.23 -26.93
N LYS A 423 1.57 -21.96 -28.06
CA LYS A 423 1.91 -20.59 -28.49
C LYS A 423 0.70 -19.81 -28.99
N ASN A 424 -0.27 -20.47 -29.63
CA ASN A 424 -1.48 -19.85 -30.19
C ASN A 424 -2.69 -20.76 -30.00
N TRP A 425 -3.89 -20.19 -29.86
CA TRP A 425 -5.13 -20.98 -29.74
C TRP A 425 -5.57 -21.66 -31.05
N PHE A 426 -4.87 -21.47 -32.17
CA PHE A 426 -5.21 -22.08 -33.46
C PHE A 426 -4.16 -23.09 -33.93
N ASP A 427 -3.24 -23.46 -33.05
CA ASP A 427 -2.08 -24.32 -33.28
C ASP A 427 -2.21 -25.56 -32.37
N TYR A 428 -3.12 -26.47 -32.76
CA TYR A 428 -3.47 -27.67 -32.00
C TYR A 428 -3.46 -28.90 -32.89
N ASP A 429 -2.79 -29.96 -32.44
CA ASP A 429 -2.90 -31.30 -33.00
C ASP A 429 -4.17 -32.00 -32.48
N GLU A 430 -4.55 -33.11 -33.11
CA GLU A 430 -5.77 -33.87 -32.78
C GLU A 430 -5.81 -34.34 -31.31
N ALA A 431 -4.64 -34.58 -30.71
CA ALA A 431 -4.49 -34.98 -29.31
C ALA A 431 -4.50 -33.83 -28.28
N ASP A 432 -4.48 -32.57 -28.72
CA ASP A 432 -4.37 -31.43 -27.81
C ASP A 432 -5.72 -30.97 -27.24
N PRO A 433 -5.75 -30.41 -26.01
CA PRO A 433 -6.95 -29.80 -25.42
C PRO A 433 -7.33 -28.50 -26.14
N TYR A 434 -8.53 -28.44 -26.71
CA TYR A 434 -9.00 -27.34 -27.56
C TYR A 434 -10.05 -26.48 -26.84
N PRO A 435 -9.89 -25.13 -26.77
CA PRO A 435 -10.76 -24.24 -25.99
C PRO A 435 -12.09 -23.96 -26.70
N ARG A 436 -12.85 -25.02 -27.02
CA ARG A 436 -14.08 -24.99 -27.81
C ARG A 436 -15.10 -24.00 -27.25
N ASN A 437 -15.30 -24.03 -25.93
CA ASN A 437 -16.32 -23.23 -25.27
C ASN A 437 -15.88 -21.77 -25.17
N LEU A 438 -14.59 -21.48 -24.98
CA LEU A 438 -14.08 -20.10 -24.98
C LEU A 438 -13.98 -19.47 -26.38
N CYS A 439 -13.59 -20.25 -27.40
CA CYS A 439 -13.33 -19.72 -28.74
C CYS A 439 -14.59 -19.63 -29.61
N GLY A 440 -15.59 -20.48 -29.37
CA GLY A 440 -16.82 -20.51 -30.16
C GLY A 440 -16.69 -21.15 -31.54
N HIS A 441 -15.64 -21.95 -31.76
CA HIS A 441 -15.37 -22.62 -33.03
C HIS A 441 -15.18 -24.12 -32.80
N GLU A 442 -15.46 -24.94 -33.81
CA GLU A 442 -14.98 -26.31 -33.87
C GLU A 442 -13.49 -26.34 -34.27
N ARG A 443 -12.84 -27.50 -34.12
CA ARG A 443 -11.42 -27.68 -34.48
C ARG A 443 -11.14 -27.36 -35.96
N ASP A 444 -12.10 -27.59 -36.84
CA ASP A 444 -12.05 -27.27 -38.27
C ASP A 444 -12.28 -25.77 -38.57
N ARG A 445 -12.32 -24.93 -37.52
CA ARG A 445 -12.56 -23.48 -37.56
C ARG A 445 -13.94 -23.08 -38.03
N LYS A 446 -14.90 -24.01 -38.10
CA LYS A 446 -16.30 -23.63 -38.32
C LYS A 446 -16.89 -23.04 -37.04
N PRO A 447 -17.68 -21.96 -37.13
CA PRO A 447 -18.37 -21.40 -35.97
C PRO A 447 -19.32 -22.42 -35.34
N LEU A 448 -19.37 -22.43 -34.01
CA LEU A 448 -20.34 -23.24 -33.27
C LEU A 448 -21.76 -22.74 -33.50
N CYS A 449 -22.68 -23.67 -33.76
CA CYS A 449 -24.11 -23.40 -33.91
C CYS A 449 -24.82 -23.51 -32.56
N GLY A 450 -25.98 -22.83 -32.41
CA GLY A 450 -26.86 -22.98 -31.25
C GLY A 450 -26.37 -22.32 -29.95
N HIS A 451 -25.48 -21.32 -30.04
CA HIS A 451 -25.12 -20.46 -28.90
C HIS A 451 -24.64 -21.20 -27.64
N THR A 452 -24.06 -22.40 -27.80
CA THR A 452 -23.66 -23.24 -26.67
C THR A 452 -22.31 -22.86 -26.04
N HIS A 453 -21.71 -21.74 -26.45
CA HIS A 453 -20.35 -21.33 -26.07
C HIS A 453 -20.33 -20.02 -25.28
N ALA A 454 -19.14 -19.56 -24.91
CA ALA A 454 -18.95 -18.46 -23.98
C ALA A 454 -19.45 -17.11 -24.51
N PHE A 455 -20.30 -16.48 -23.70
CA PHE A 455 -20.68 -15.09 -23.77
C PHE A 455 -19.83 -14.28 -22.80
N PHE A 456 -19.35 -13.14 -23.27
CA PHE A 456 -18.60 -12.16 -22.49
C PHE A 456 -19.48 -10.91 -22.39
N TRP A 457 -20.15 -10.74 -21.26
CA TRP A 457 -21.12 -9.66 -21.02
C TRP A 457 -20.56 -8.62 -20.05
N PRO A 458 -19.96 -7.53 -20.53
CA PRO A 458 -19.74 -6.34 -19.74
C PRO A 458 -21.07 -5.72 -19.31
N THR A 459 -21.14 -5.28 -18.06
CA THR A 459 -22.31 -4.65 -17.47
C THR A 459 -21.92 -3.42 -16.67
N ASP A 460 -22.89 -2.52 -16.54
CA ASP A 460 -22.89 -1.35 -15.67
C ASP A 460 -24.02 -1.60 -14.65
N GLU A 461 -23.67 -2.06 -13.45
CA GLU A 461 -24.62 -2.46 -12.40
C GLU A 461 -25.09 -1.26 -11.56
N ASP A 462 -24.22 -0.26 -11.34
CA ASP A 462 -24.59 0.96 -10.62
C ASP A 462 -25.25 2.02 -11.52
N ASN A 463 -25.30 1.77 -12.83
CA ASN A 463 -25.91 2.60 -13.86
C ASN A 463 -25.25 4.00 -13.96
N ASP A 464 -23.94 4.10 -13.71
CA ASP A 464 -23.16 5.35 -13.80
C ASP A 464 -22.69 5.69 -15.24
N GLY A 465 -22.86 4.75 -16.18
CA GLY A 465 -22.44 4.85 -17.57
C GLY A 465 -21.04 4.29 -17.84
N PHE A 466 -20.44 3.59 -16.88
CA PHE A 466 -19.16 2.90 -16.97
C PHE A 466 -19.30 1.41 -16.66
N LEU A 467 -18.43 0.61 -17.24
CA LEU A 467 -18.43 -0.84 -17.07
C LEU A 467 -17.71 -1.20 -15.78
N ASP A 468 -18.43 -1.78 -14.83
CA ASP A 468 -17.94 -2.18 -13.51
C ASP A 468 -17.69 -3.69 -13.39
N HIS A 469 -18.35 -4.49 -14.22
CA HIS A 469 -18.26 -5.93 -14.18
C HIS A 469 -18.29 -6.59 -15.56
N VAL A 470 -17.80 -7.84 -15.62
CA VAL A 470 -17.96 -8.72 -16.78
C VAL A 470 -18.42 -10.09 -16.31
N THR A 471 -19.51 -10.60 -16.88
CA THR A 471 -19.92 -12.00 -16.73
C THR A 471 -19.47 -12.80 -17.92
N VAL A 472 -18.72 -13.88 -17.67
CA VAL A 472 -18.39 -14.90 -18.66
C VAL A 472 -19.31 -16.10 -18.43
N TYR A 473 -20.20 -16.36 -19.38
CA TYR A 473 -21.23 -17.39 -19.25
C TYR A 473 -21.18 -18.37 -20.42
N CYS A 474 -21.10 -19.66 -20.14
CA CYS A 474 -21.19 -20.72 -21.14
C CYS A 474 -22.35 -21.66 -20.79
N PRO A 475 -23.40 -21.76 -21.63
CA PRO A 475 -24.50 -22.70 -21.40
C PRO A 475 -24.04 -24.17 -21.27
N ALA A 476 -23.10 -24.60 -22.12
CA ALA A 476 -22.54 -25.95 -22.09
C ALA A 476 -21.59 -26.20 -20.90
N GLY A 477 -21.19 -25.15 -20.18
CA GLY A 477 -20.15 -25.21 -19.16
C GLY A 477 -18.73 -25.06 -19.71
N PHE A 478 -17.77 -24.89 -18.80
CA PHE A 478 -16.35 -24.77 -19.10
C PHE A 478 -15.60 -26.05 -18.71
N GLU A 479 -14.61 -26.41 -19.52
CA GLU A 479 -13.64 -27.45 -19.20
C GLU A 479 -12.63 -26.95 -18.15
N GLN A 480 -11.89 -27.87 -17.51
CA GLN A 480 -10.97 -27.51 -16.43
C GLN A 480 -9.87 -26.53 -16.87
N SER A 481 -9.29 -26.77 -18.05
CA SER A 481 -8.26 -25.91 -18.64
C SER A 481 -8.79 -24.52 -18.94
N GLU A 482 -10.06 -24.42 -19.37
CA GLU A 482 -10.76 -23.16 -19.61
C GLU A 482 -11.05 -22.42 -18.30
N VAL A 483 -11.50 -23.13 -17.26
CA VAL A 483 -11.69 -22.58 -15.91
C VAL A 483 -10.38 -22.06 -15.35
N ASP A 484 -9.28 -22.81 -15.51
CA ASP A 484 -7.97 -22.42 -15.01
C ASP A 484 -7.44 -21.17 -15.75
N ALA A 485 -7.72 -21.05 -17.05
CA ALA A 485 -7.42 -19.85 -17.82
C ALA A 485 -8.20 -18.64 -17.32
N LEU A 486 -9.51 -18.79 -17.10
CA LEU A 486 -10.37 -17.75 -16.53
C LEU A 486 -9.91 -17.36 -15.11
N ARG A 487 -9.57 -18.31 -14.25
CA ARG A 487 -9.07 -18.04 -12.89
C ARG A 487 -7.75 -17.26 -12.87
N ARG A 488 -6.87 -17.49 -13.84
CA ARG A 488 -5.58 -16.79 -13.97
C ARG A 488 -5.69 -15.43 -14.66
N LEU A 489 -6.86 -15.09 -15.23
CA LEU A 489 -7.10 -13.80 -15.83
C LEU A 489 -7.23 -12.72 -14.75
N VAL A 490 -6.16 -11.93 -14.60
CA VAL A 490 -6.07 -10.85 -13.60
C VAL A 490 -5.93 -9.46 -14.22
N ARG A 491 -5.60 -9.37 -15.52
CA ARG A 491 -5.28 -8.11 -16.18
C ARG A 491 -5.64 -8.11 -17.67
N ILE A 492 -6.20 -7.02 -18.15
CA ILE A 492 -6.54 -6.78 -19.56
C ILE A 492 -5.90 -5.48 -20.03
N ARG A 493 -5.17 -5.56 -21.14
CA ARG A 493 -4.50 -4.40 -21.73
C ARG A 493 -5.46 -3.49 -22.49
N GLN A 494 -5.45 -2.20 -22.16
CA GLN A 494 -6.23 -1.21 -22.90
C GLN A 494 -5.42 -0.57 -24.05
N ARG A 495 -6.09 0.04 -25.02
CA ARG A 495 -5.46 0.74 -26.17
C ARG A 495 -5.69 2.25 -26.01
N GLY A 496 -4.94 3.06 -26.74
CA GLY A 496 -5.15 4.52 -26.78
C GLY A 496 -4.71 5.23 -25.50
N GLY A 497 -3.63 4.77 -24.86
CA GLY A 497 -3.05 5.39 -23.66
C GLY A 497 -3.87 5.18 -22.37
N ARG A 498 -4.98 4.44 -22.42
CA ARG A 498 -5.77 4.10 -21.24
C ARG A 498 -5.02 3.11 -20.33
N PRO A 499 -5.16 3.23 -19.00
CA PRO A 499 -4.53 2.30 -18.07
C PRO A 499 -5.06 0.88 -18.29
N ASP A 500 -4.30 -0.13 -17.85
CA ASP A 500 -4.79 -1.50 -17.92
C ASP A 500 -5.94 -1.72 -16.92
N LEU A 501 -6.84 -2.65 -17.26
CA LEU A 501 -7.87 -3.10 -16.35
C LEU A 501 -7.33 -4.25 -15.51
N LEU A 502 -7.45 -4.13 -14.21
CA LEU A 502 -7.36 -5.23 -13.26
C LEU A 502 -8.73 -5.88 -13.17
N VAL A 503 -8.77 -7.20 -13.28
CA VAL A 503 -10.03 -7.96 -13.27
C VAL A 503 -9.94 -9.00 -12.17
N THR A 504 -10.93 -9.01 -11.28
CA THR A 504 -10.93 -9.89 -10.11
C THR A 504 -12.13 -10.83 -10.20
N PRO A 505 -11.93 -12.16 -10.27
CA PRO A 505 -13.06 -13.09 -10.24
C PRO A 505 -13.75 -13.03 -8.87
N VAL A 506 -15.02 -12.66 -8.86
CA VAL A 506 -15.87 -12.54 -7.65
C VAL A 506 -16.83 -13.73 -7.50
N PHE A 507 -17.08 -14.49 -8.56
CA PHE A 507 -17.90 -15.69 -8.52
C PHE A 507 -17.46 -16.73 -9.57
N LEU A 508 -17.49 -18.01 -9.20
CA LEU A 508 -17.36 -19.16 -10.11
C LEU A 508 -18.33 -20.26 -9.69
N GLY A 509 -19.17 -20.72 -10.60
CA GLY A 509 -20.10 -21.82 -10.30
C GLY A 509 -21.11 -22.10 -11.42
N LYS A 510 -22.15 -22.87 -11.09
CA LYS A 510 -23.32 -23.08 -11.95
C LYS A 510 -24.14 -21.80 -12.08
N ALA A 511 -24.87 -21.65 -13.19
CA ALA A 511 -25.76 -20.51 -13.39
C ALA A 511 -26.86 -20.44 -12.31
N GLU A 512 -27.39 -21.60 -11.90
CA GLU A 512 -28.40 -21.73 -10.85
C GLU A 512 -27.93 -21.26 -9.47
N ALA A 513 -26.61 -21.34 -9.21
CA ALA A 513 -26.01 -20.94 -7.94
C ALA A 513 -25.62 -19.45 -7.90
N PHE A 514 -25.73 -18.74 -9.03
CA PHE A 514 -25.36 -17.33 -9.11
C PHE A 514 -26.49 -16.47 -8.55
N GLY A 515 -26.30 -15.98 -7.32
CA GLY A 515 -27.31 -15.20 -6.57
C GLY A 515 -28.02 -14.08 -7.36
N PRO A 516 -27.34 -13.28 -8.20
CA PRO A 516 -28.00 -12.27 -9.03
C PRO A 516 -28.98 -12.82 -10.06
N TRP A 517 -28.90 -14.10 -10.41
CA TRP A 517 -29.85 -14.80 -11.30
C TRP A 517 -30.82 -15.69 -10.52
N GLN A 518 -30.97 -15.45 -9.22
CA GLN A 518 -31.98 -16.10 -8.39
C GLN A 518 -33.09 -15.11 -8.05
N LEU A 519 -34.34 -15.58 -8.12
CA LEU A 519 -35.47 -14.87 -7.54
C LEU A 519 -35.32 -14.90 -6.02
N LYS A 520 -35.36 -13.73 -5.38
CA LYS A 520 -35.44 -13.66 -3.92
C LYS A 520 -36.79 -14.24 -3.47
N PRO A 521 -36.87 -14.89 -2.29
CA PRO A 521 -38.13 -15.32 -1.72
C PRO A 521 -39.11 -14.14 -1.63
N GLY A 522 -40.28 -14.26 -2.26
CA GLY A 522 -41.31 -13.20 -2.32
C GLY A 522 -41.16 -12.19 -3.47
N ALA A 523 -40.22 -12.38 -4.39
CA ALA A 523 -40.13 -11.57 -5.62
C ALA A 523 -41.18 -12.02 -6.65
N GLU A 524 -41.75 -11.05 -7.38
CA GLU A 524 -42.69 -11.30 -8.48
C GLU A 524 -42.04 -12.12 -9.60
N PRO A 525 -42.81 -12.96 -10.32
CA PRO A 525 -42.32 -13.73 -11.45
C PRO A 525 -41.84 -12.79 -12.58
N VAL A 526 -40.63 -13.03 -13.09
CA VAL A 526 -40.10 -12.25 -14.21
C VAL A 526 -40.81 -12.65 -15.50
N ARG A 527 -41.55 -11.71 -16.09
CA ARG A 527 -42.18 -11.88 -17.41
C ARG A 527 -41.68 -10.89 -18.45
N SER A 528 -40.92 -9.88 -18.04
CA SER A 528 -40.47 -8.81 -18.91
C SER A 528 -38.95 -8.68 -18.88
N PHE A 529 -38.37 -8.46 -20.06
CA PHE A 529 -36.94 -8.21 -20.23
C PHE A 529 -36.74 -6.94 -21.04
N VAL A 530 -35.78 -6.13 -20.62
CA VAL A 530 -35.44 -4.87 -21.28
C VAL A 530 -34.00 -4.89 -21.74
N SER A 531 -33.71 -4.23 -22.85
CA SER A 531 -32.33 -4.08 -23.32
C SER A 531 -31.48 -3.39 -22.24
N ALA A 532 -30.28 -3.90 -21.98
CA ALA A 532 -29.20 -3.23 -21.25
C ALA A 532 -28.17 -2.63 -22.20
N THR A 533 -28.05 -3.19 -23.41
CA THR A 533 -27.20 -2.66 -24.49
C THR A 533 -27.94 -2.71 -25.82
N PRO A 534 -27.56 -1.90 -26.83
CA PRO A 534 -28.30 -1.81 -28.07
C PRO A 534 -28.25 -3.11 -28.87
N TYR A 535 -29.42 -3.52 -29.36
CA TYR A 535 -29.56 -4.59 -30.33
C TYR A 535 -29.23 -4.08 -31.73
N PHE A 536 -28.39 -4.84 -32.45
CA PHE A 536 -28.11 -4.61 -33.85
C PHE A 536 -28.48 -5.84 -34.67
N CYS A 537 -29.27 -5.63 -35.73
CA CYS A 537 -29.71 -6.70 -36.61
C CYS A 537 -28.62 -7.06 -37.63
N PRO A 538 -28.25 -8.34 -37.79
CA PRO A 538 -27.36 -8.78 -38.86
C PRO A 538 -27.88 -8.43 -40.26
N LEU A 539 -27.00 -7.96 -41.16
CA LEU A 539 -27.35 -7.45 -42.51
C LEU A 539 -28.11 -8.45 -43.40
N HIS A 540 -27.81 -9.75 -43.29
CA HIS A 540 -28.47 -10.78 -44.08
C HIS A 540 -29.95 -10.98 -43.68
N LEU A 541 -30.36 -10.41 -42.55
CA LEU A 541 -31.73 -10.40 -42.03
C LEU A 541 -32.44 -9.05 -42.28
N THR A 542 -31.71 -7.98 -42.62
CA THR A 542 -32.28 -6.63 -42.80
C THR A 542 -32.79 -6.35 -44.23
N HIS A 543 -32.23 -6.98 -45.27
CA HIS A 543 -32.67 -6.77 -46.66
C HIS A 543 -33.80 -7.73 -47.04
N GLY A 544 -34.91 -7.24 -47.60
CA GLY A 544 -35.94 -8.11 -48.20
C GLY A 544 -35.37 -8.98 -49.33
N LYS A 545 -35.95 -10.16 -49.58
CA LYS A 545 -35.47 -11.11 -50.63
C LYS A 545 -35.33 -10.48 -52.03
N ASN A 546 -36.02 -9.36 -52.31
CA ASN A 546 -36.19 -8.82 -53.66
C ASN A 546 -35.71 -7.36 -53.85
N GLY A 547 -34.75 -6.85 -53.05
CA GLY A 547 -34.10 -5.55 -53.31
C GLY A 547 -35.00 -4.30 -53.22
N SER A 548 -36.25 -4.42 -52.77
CA SER A 548 -37.27 -3.36 -52.83
C SER A 548 -37.25 -2.33 -51.68
N GLY A 549 -36.13 -2.18 -50.97
CA GLY A 549 -35.93 -1.11 -49.98
C GLY A 549 -36.80 -1.15 -48.71
N LYS A 550 -37.81 -2.02 -48.61
CA LYS A 550 -38.58 -2.21 -47.36
C LYS A 550 -37.79 -3.04 -46.35
N LEU A 551 -37.59 -2.49 -45.15
CA LEU A 551 -37.01 -3.20 -44.01
C LEU A 551 -37.88 -4.41 -43.66
N ARG A 552 -37.26 -5.57 -43.38
CA ARG A 552 -37.99 -6.73 -42.87
C ARG A 552 -38.53 -6.42 -41.46
N PRO A 553 -39.73 -6.92 -41.11
CA PRO A 553 -40.21 -6.92 -39.73
C PRO A 553 -39.15 -7.54 -38.81
N ILE A 554 -38.84 -6.87 -37.71
CA ILE A 554 -37.84 -7.30 -36.74
C ILE A 554 -38.42 -8.31 -35.74
N THR A 555 -39.72 -8.25 -35.48
CA THR A 555 -40.39 -9.12 -34.50
C THR A 555 -40.15 -10.61 -34.79
N PRO A 556 -40.32 -11.11 -36.03
CA PRO A 556 -40.04 -12.52 -36.34
C PRO A 556 -38.55 -12.89 -36.23
N ILE A 557 -37.65 -11.91 -36.40
CA ILE A 557 -36.20 -12.12 -36.29
C ILE A 557 -35.81 -12.27 -34.82
N LEU A 558 -36.35 -11.42 -33.94
CA LEU A 558 -36.14 -11.52 -32.49
C LEU A 558 -36.71 -12.83 -31.93
N GLN A 559 -37.92 -13.21 -32.35
CA GLN A 559 -38.52 -14.50 -31.98
C GLN A 559 -37.64 -15.68 -32.40
N ARG A 560 -37.11 -15.66 -33.63
CA ARG A 560 -36.17 -16.70 -34.07
C ARG A 560 -34.90 -16.74 -33.21
N GLY A 561 -34.32 -15.57 -32.90
CA GLY A 561 -33.14 -15.48 -32.05
C GLY A 561 -33.38 -16.02 -30.63
N LEU A 562 -34.57 -15.79 -30.05
CA LEU A 562 -34.96 -16.37 -28.77
C LEU A 562 -34.99 -17.90 -28.83
N VAL A 563 -35.58 -18.48 -29.87
CA VAL A 563 -35.61 -19.93 -30.08
C VAL A 563 -34.19 -20.49 -30.26
N GLU A 564 -33.34 -19.82 -31.04
CA GLU A 564 -31.92 -20.20 -31.22
C GLU A 564 -31.11 -20.14 -29.92
N TYR A 565 -31.48 -19.23 -29.01
CA TYR A 565 -30.90 -19.13 -27.66
C TYR A 565 -31.47 -20.19 -26.68
N GLY A 566 -32.50 -20.95 -27.09
CA GLY A 566 -33.16 -21.95 -26.26
C GLY A 566 -34.29 -21.40 -25.38
N ILE A 567 -34.79 -20.19 -25.66
CA ILE A 567 -35.99 -19.62 -25.02
C ILE A 567 -37.19 -19.93 -25.92
N THR A 568 -37.97 -20.95 -25.55
CA THR A 568 -39.15 -21.40 -26.31
C THR A 568 -40.47 -20.76 -25.85
N ALA A 569 -40.40 -19.79 -24.94
CA ALA A 569 -41.57 -19.19 -24.32
C ALA A 569 -42.40 -18.36 -25.32
N ASP A 570 -43.73 -18.40 -25.15
CA ASP A 570 -44.67 -17.61 -25.98
C ASP A 570 -44.49 -16.11 -25.70
N VAL A 571 -43.96 -15.39 -26.69
CA VAL A 571 -43.74 -13.94 -26.61
C VAL A 571 -45.08 -13.24 -26.76
N LYS A 572 -45.54 -12.58 -25.70
CA LYS A 572 -46.78 -11.80 -25.71
C LYS A 572 -46.65 -10.57 -26.61
N GLN A 573 -45.55 -9.83 -26.43
CA GLN A 573 -45.37 -8.52 -27.04
C GLN A 573 -43.88 -8.16 -27.13
N ILE A 574 -43.50 -7.51 -28.23
CA ILE A 574 -42.19 -6.89 -28.41
C ILE A 574 -42.41 -5.42 -28.73
N ASP A 575 -41.88 -4.56 -27.88
CA ASP A 575 -41.98 -3.12 -28.02
C ASP A 575 -40.61 -2.51 -28.20
N GLU A 576 -40.52 -1.50 -29.06
CA GLU A 576 -39.32 -0.67 -29.14
C GLU A 576 -39.44 0.54 -28.20
N LEU A 577 -38.34 0.82 -27.51
CA LEU A 577 -38.21 1.94 -26.58
C LEU A 577 -37.60 3.14 -27.32
N VAL A 578 -38.34 4.25 -27.36
CA VAL A 578 -37.95 5.51 -28.02
C VAL A 578 -38.26 6.67 -27.10
N PHE A 579 -37.41 7.68 -27.04
CA PHE A 579 -37.65 8.86 -26.21
C PHE A 579 -38.31 9.98 -27.00
N ASP A 580 -39.24 10.68 -26.34
CA ASP A 580 -39.94 11.85 -26.87
C ASP A 580 -39.18 13.13 -26.51
N TYR A 581 -38.13 13.44 -27.28
CA TYR A 581 -37.46 14.74 -27.22
C TYR A 581 -37.11 15.19 -28.64
N ALA A 582 -37.26 16.48 -28.95
CA ALA A 582 -36.74 17.00 -30.20
C ALA A 582 -35.20 16.95 -30.14
N PRO A 583 -34.49 16.59 -31.23
CA PRO A 583 -33.03 16.60 -31.24
C PRO A 583 -32.40 17.94 -30.82
N ALA A 584 -33.13 19.06 -30.99
CA ALA A 584 -32.73 20.41 -30.57
C ALA A 584 -32.74 20.58 -29.04
N ASP A 585 -33.76 20.05 -28.35
CA ASP A 585 -33.92 20.17 -26.89
C ASP A 585 -32.76 19.49 -26.13
N LEU A 586 -32.19 18.43 -26.70
CA LEU A 586 -31.02 17.74 -26.17
C LEU A 586 -29.75 18.61 -26.20
N ALA A 587 -29.61 19.47 -27.21
CA ALA A 587 -28.47 20.37 -27.35
C ALA A 587 -28.55 21.50 -26.31
N GLU A 588 -29.74 22.06 -26.10
CA GLU A 588 -30.01 23.11 -25.12
C GLU A 588 -29.83 22.63 -23.67
N VAL A 589 -30.29 21.40 -23.36
CA VAL A 589 -30.04 20.76 -22.05
C VAL A 589 -28.55 20.54 -21.82
N CYS A 590 -27.77 20.17 -22.84
CA CYS A 590 -26.33 20.02 -22.73
C CYS A 590 -25.61 21.37 -22.51
N GLU A 591 -26.09 22.47 -23.11
CA GLU A 591 -25.56 23.82 -22.89
C GLU A 591 -25.88 24.34 -21.48
N SER A 592 -27.09 24.10 -20.97
CA SER A 592 -27.47 24.50 -19.61
C SER A 592 -26.68 23.75 -18.52
N ILE A 593 -26.36 22.47 -18.74
CA ILE A 593 -25.52 21.67 -17.83
C ILE A 593 -24.05 22.09 -17.94
N ALA A 594 -23.58 22.48 -19.14
CA ALA A 594 -22.22 22.98 -19.36
C ALA A 594 -21.97 24.36 -18.73
N ALA A 595 -23.03 25.13 -18.42
CA ALA A 595 -22.93 26.45 -17.81
C ALA A 595 -22.50 26.43 -16.33
N ASN A 596 -22.56 25.29 -15.62
CA ASN A 596 -22.14 25.15 -14.22
C ASN A 596 -20.82 24.33 -14.05
N VAL A 597 -19.75 24.88 -14.61
CA VAL A 597 -18.31 24.65 -14.30
C VAL A 597 -17.57 23.44 -14.92
N ALA A 598 -16.62 23.82 -15.79
CA ALA A 598 -15.29 23.27 -16.12
C ALA A 598 -15.11 21.99 -16.97
N ARG A 599 -14.62 22.28 -18.19
CA ARG A 599 -14.00 21.44 -19.25
C ARG A 599 -14.97 20.62 -20.09
N GLN A 600 -15.12 21.06 -21.35
CA GLN A 600 -15.72 20.28 -22.44
C GLN A 600 -15.11 18.87 -22.48
N PRO A 601 -15.90 17.80 -22.34
CA PRO A 601 -15.46 16.50 -22.78
C PRO A 601 -15.43 16.56 -24.31
N ILE A 602 -14.24 16.63 -24.90
CA ILE A 602 -14.07 16.45 -26.34
C ILE A 602 -14.60 15.05 -26.67
N PRO A 603 -15.73 14.89 -27.39
CA PRO A 603 -16.12 13.58 -27.88
C PRO A 603 -15.02 13.14 -28.84
N PRO A 604 -14.58 11.86 -28.82
CA PRO A 604 -13.70 11.37 -29.87
C PRO A 604 -14.35 11.69 -31.22
N ARG A 605 -13.61 12.44 -32.06
CA ARG A 605 -14.05 12.93 -33.37
C ARG A 605 -14.81 11.82 -34.12
N GLN A 606 -16.12 11.96 -34.22
CA GLN A 606 -16.95 11.13 -35.07
C GLN A 606 -16.66 11.55 -36.51
N PHE A 607 -15.89 10.75 -37.23
CA PHE A 607 -15.96 10.72 -38.69
C PHE A 607 -17.27 10.02 -39.03
N PHE A 608 -18.22 10.70 -39.67
CA PHE A 608 -19.13 10.22 -40.75
C PHE A 608 -20.29 11.22 -40.96
N PRO A 609 -20.84 11.30 -42.19
CA PRO A 609 -21.75 12.36 -42.60
C PRO A 609 -23.08 12.31 -41.85
N VAL A 610 -23.51 13.47 -41.36
CA VAL A 610 -24.83 13.71 -40.78
C VAL A 610 -25.86 13.48 -41.87
N ILE A 611 -26.60 12.36 -41.81
CA ILE A 611 -27.91 12.33 -42.44
C ILE A 611 -28.76 13.25 -41.57
N GLU A 612 -29.25 14.35 -42.14
CA GLU A 612 -30.11 15.28 -41.41
C GLU A 612 -31.38 14.55 -40.95
N PRO A 613 -31.76 14.66 -39.65
CA PRO A 613 -33.00 14.06 -39.17
C PRO A 613 -34.21 14.70 -39.87
N PRO A 614 -35.32 13.97 -40.07
CA PRO A 614 -36.57 14.56 -40.55
C PRO A 614 -37.02 15.72 -39.67
N SER A 615 -37.55 16.78 -40.30
CA SER A 615 -37.99 18.00 -39.62
C SER A 615 -39.27 17.83 -38.80
N THR A 616 -40.03 16.75 -39.04
CA THR A 616 -41.27 16.43 -38.34
C THR A 616 -41.31 14.93 -38.03
N PHE A 617 -41.61 14.62 -36.77
CA PHE A 617 -41.73 13.26 -36.28
C PHE A 617 -43.22 12.92 -36.09
N PRO A 618 -43.65 11.66 -36.33
CA PRO A 618 -44.99 11.21 -35.95
C PRO A 618 -45.28 11.47 -34.45
N SER A 619 -46.54 11.60 -34.04
CA SER A 619 -46.86 11.70 -32.61
C SER A 619 -46.59 10.36 -31.92
N LEU A 620 -45.73 10.35 -30.90
CA LEU A 620 -45.50 9.15 -30.08
C LEU A 620 -46.73 8.84 -29.21
N SER A 621 -46.89 7.57 -28.84
CA SER A 621 -47.82 7.21 -27.76
C SER A 621 -47.36 7.87 -26.47
N GLN A 622 -48.30 8.23 -25.58
CA GLN A 622 -47.95 8.83 -24.29
C GLN A 622 -46.99 7.89 -23.53
N PRO A 623 -45.98 8.43 -22.82
CA PRO A 623 -45.10 7.64 -21.99
C PRO A 623 -45.95 6.87 -20.98
N ASP A 624 -45.87 5.55 -21.03
CA ASP A 624 -46.65 4.69 -20.16
C ASP A 624 -46.19 4.90 -18.71
N GLY A 625 -47.14 5.10 -17.79
CA GLY A 625 -46.84 5.29 -16.36
C GLY A 625 -46.17 4.07 -15.70
N SER A 626 -46.11 2.94 -16.41
CA SER A 626 -45.44 1.68 -16.03
C SER A 626 -43.92 1.66 -16.26
N CYS A 627 -43.29 2.81 -16.50
CA CYS A 627 -41.91 2.89 -16.98
C CYS A 627 -40.85 2.39 -15.98
N ASN A 628 -40.02 1.46 -16.44
CA ASN A 628 -38.83 0.95 -15.76
C ASN A 628 -37.87 2.07 -15.30
N SER A 629 -37.27 1.92 -14.13
CA SER A 629 -36.21 2.78 -13.61
C SER A 629 -35.11 3.14 -14.63
N ARG A 630 -34.77 2.22 -15.56
CA ARG A 630 -33.71 2.39 -16.57
C ARG A 630 -34.08 3.33 -17.74
N TYR A 631 -35.37 3.51 -18.04
CA TYR A 631 -35.82 4.20 -19.25
C TYR A 631 -36.89 5.27 -19.00
N LYS A 632 -36.81 6.00 -17.88
CA LYS A 632 -37.77 7.06 -17.53
C LYS A 632 -38.00 8.03 -18.69
N GLY A 633 -39.27 8.21 -19.08
CA GLY A 633 -39.67 9.09 -20.18
C GLY A 633 -39.56 8.47 -21.58
N ALA A 634 -39.25 7.18 -21.69
CA ALA A 634 -39.34 6.46 -22.96
C ALA A 634 -40.81 6.12 -23.28
N CYS A 635 -41.17 6.33 -24.54
CA CYS A 635 -42.40 5.85 -25.15
C CYS A 635 -42.20 4.45 -25.75
N ILE A 636 -43.26 3.66 -25.70
CA ILE A 636 -43.35 2.32 -26.27
C ILE A 636 -43.96 2.43 -27.66
N ARG A 637 -43.38 1.75 -28.65
CA ARG A 637 -43.95 1.66 -30.00
C ARG A 637 -43.86 0.27 -30.59
N ASN A 638 -44.63 0.05 -31.65
CA ASN A 638 -44.53 -1.15 -32.46
C ASN A 638 -43.11 -1.28 -33.07
N ALA A 639 -42.45 -2.40 -32.79
CA ALA A 639 -41.11 -2.70 -33.28
C ALA A 639 -41.00 -2.80 -34.82
N ASP A 640 -42.12 -2.91 -35.55
CA ASP A 640 -42.14 -3.03 -37.01
C ASP A 640 -42.53 -1.72 -37.73
N ASP A 641 -42.73 -0.60 -37.01
CA ASP A 641 -43.11 0.69 -37.59
C ASP A 641 -41.94 1.43 -38.28
N PRO A 642 -42.01 1.67 -39.60
CA PRO A 642 -40.94 2.31 -40.37
C PRO A 642 -40.91 3.85 -40.30
N GLN A 643 -41.89 4.52 -39.67
CA GLN A 643 -42.09 5.98 -39.80
C GLN A 643 -41.14 6.87 -38.96
N TYR A 644 -40.26 6.32 -38.12
CA TYR A 644 -39.52 7.10 -37.09
C TYR A 644 -37.97 7.08 -37.17
N PRO A 645 -37.30 8.17 -36.74
CA PRO A 645 -35.87 8.43 -36.58
C PRO A 645 -34.88 7.30 -36.39
N PHE A 646 -33.87 7.21 -37.25
CA PHE A 646 -32.61 6.53 -37.00
C PHE A 646 -31.98 6.94 -35.65
N GLY A 647 -31.90 6.02 -34.67
CA GLY A 647 -30.93 5.94 -33.56
C GLY A 647 -30.64 7.16 -32.65
N LEU A 648 -31.17 8.35 -32.95
CA LEU A 648 -30.90 9.62 -32.25
C LEU A 648 -31.82 9.82 -31.04
N THR A 649 -33.03 9.28 -31.11
CA THR A 649 -34.03 9.24 -30.04
C THR A 649 -34.01 7.93 -29.25
N VAL A 650 -32.99 7.09 -29.47
CA VAL A 650 -32.84 5.77 -28.85
C VAL A 650 -31.50 5.71 -28.11
N GLY A 651 -31.54 5.28 -26.85
CA GLY A 651 -30.36 5.26 -25.99
C GLY A 651 -30.67 4.90 -24.55
N LEU A 652 -29.63 4.91 -23.72
CA LEU A 652 -29.68 4.54 -22.31
C LEU A 652 -29.55 5.78 -21.44
N LEU A 653 -30.40 5.87 -20.43
CA LEU A 653 -30.31 6.93 -19.43
C LEU A 653 -29.49 6.43 -18.23
N VAL A 654 -28.32 7.02 -18.04
CA VAL A 654 -27.31 6.64 -17.04
C VAL A 654 -27.07 7.79 -16.05
N ASN A 655 -26.26 7.55 -15.03
CA ASN A 655 -25.88 8.47 -13.97
C ASN A 655 -27.11 9.10 -13.30
N HIS A 656 -27.91 8.30 -12.59
CA HIS A 656 -29.16 8.76 -11.94
C HIS A 656 -30.10 9.53 -12.86
N SER A 657 -30.23 9.06 -14.11
CA SER A 657 -31.09 9.67 -15.11
C SER A 657 -30.62 11.03 -15.65
N THR A 658 -29.36 11.43 -15.43
CA THR A 658 -28.83 12.76 -15.82
C THR A 658 -28.09 12.78 -17.15
N ARG A 659 -27.69 11.61 -17.68
CA ARG A 659 -26.91 11.51 -18.91
C ARG A 659 -27.55 10.53 -19.88
N PHE A 660 -27.67 10.93 -21.14
CA PHE A 660 -28.18 10.08 -22.20
C PHE A 660 -27.06 9.54 -23.10
N VAL A 661 -26.98 8.21 -23.23
CA VAL A 661 -26.02 7.50 -24.09
C VAL A 661 -26.75 6.96 -25.32
N ARG A 662 -26.53 7.58 -26.48
CA ARG A 662 -27.17 7.18 -27.75
C ARG A 662 -26.71 5.79 -28.18
N THR A 663 -27.61 5.01 -28.79
CA THR A 663 -27.25 3.67 -29.31
C THR A 663 -26.11 3.73 -30.33
N LEU A 664 -26.08 4.78 -31.15
CA LEU A 664 -25.03 5.02 -32.15
C LEU A 664 -23.65 5.33 -31.55
N SER A 665 -23.57 5.70 -30.28
CA SER A 665 -22.31 5.95 -29.58
C SER A 665 -21.57 4.67 -29.19
N PHE A 666 -22.25 3.51 -29.20
CA PHE A 666 -21.61 2.23 -28.90
C PHE A 666 -20.57 1.88 -29.97
N CYS A 667 -19.44 1.32 -29.54
CA CYS A 667 -18.46 0.80 -30.45
C CYS A 667 -19.05 -0.39 -31.23
N ARG A 668 -19.00 -0.28 -32.56
CA ARG A 668 -19.56 -1.27 -33.50
C ARG A 668 -18.49 -2.05 -34.25
N ARG A 669 -17.21 -1.72 -34.06
CA ARG A 669 -16.10 -2.33 -34.78
C ARG A 669 -15.17 -3.08 -33.84
N ARG A 670 -14.91 -4.36 -34.17
CA ARG A 670 -13.93 -5.21 -33.50
C ARG A 670 -13.13 -5.98 -34.55
N ARG A 671 -11.81 -5.76 -34.60
CA ARG A 671 -10.90 -6.39 -35.57
C ARG A 671 -11.45 -6.24 -37.01
N ASP A 672 -11.82 -7.35 -37.64
CA ASP A 672 -12.31 -7.44 -39.02
C ASP A 672 -13.86 -7.47 -39.11
N ALA A 673 -14.55 -7.40 -37.97
CA ALA A 673 -16.01 -7.38 -37.89
C ALA A 673 -16.53 -5.98 -37.56
N GLU A 674 -17.53 -5.53 -38.32
CA GLU A 674 -18.25 -4.27 -38.10
C GLU A 674 -19.75 -4.50 -38.16
N VAL A 675 -20.41 -4.11 -37.07
CA VAL A 675 -21.86 -4.18 -36.94
C VAL A 675 -22.48 -2.99 -37.68
N LYS A 676 -23.45 -3.27 -38.56
CA LYS A 676 -24.13 -2.25 -39.36
C LYS A 676 -25.57 -2.02 -38.89
N GLY A 677 -26.14 -0.89 -39.31
CA GLY A 677 -27.52 -0.51 -39.01
C GLY A 677 -27.66 0.37 -37.76
N PRO A 678 -28.86 0.93 -37.55
CA PRO A 678 -29.19 1.69 -36.36
C PRO A 678 -29.35 0.73 -35.17
N GLY A 679 -28.73 1.05 -34.03
CA GLY A 679 -28.92 0.30 -32.80
C GLY A 679 -30.30 0.58 -32.20
N ARG A 680 -31.00 -0.47 -31.76
CA ARG A 680 -32.37 -0.41 -31.26
C ARG A 680 -32.43 -0.93 -29.82
N LEU A 681 -33.44 -0.52 -29.06
CA LEU A 681 -33.68 -0.98 -27.69
C LEU A 681 -35.10 -1.51 -27.58
N PHE A 682 -35.25 -2.66 -26.95
CA PHE A 682 -36.53 -3.35 -26.89
C PHE A 682 -36.91 -3.73 -25.46
N ARG A 683 -38.23 -3.80 -25.24
CA ARG A 683 -38.87 -4.50 -24.13
C ARG A 683 -39.58 -5.72 -24.70
N ILE A 684 -39.28 -6.90 -24.14
CA ILE A 684 -39.88 -8.17 -24.52
C ILE A 684 -40.70 -8.67 -23.34
N THR A 685 -41.99 -8.88 -23.57
CA THR A 685 -42.92 -9.43 -22.57
C THR A 685 -43.31 -10.85 -22.97
N PHE A 686 -43.10 -11.79 -22.06
CA PHE A 686 -43.45 -13.20 -22.20
C PHE A 686 -44.80 -13.48 -21.53
N ARG A 687 -45.56 -14.44 -22.07
CA ARG A 687 -46.79 -14.91 -21.40
C ARG A 687 -46.49 -15.74 -20.17
N GLU A 688 -45.40 -16.49 -20.22
CA GLU A 688 -44.95 -17.38 -19.15
C GLU A 688 -43.78 -16.77 -18.38
N THR A 689 -43.68 -17.13 -17.10
CA THR A 689 -42.56 -16.73 -16.24
C THR A 689 -41.25 -17.29 -16.78
N GLN A 690 -40.24 -16.43 -16.84
CA GLN A 690 -38.89 -16.77 -17.26
C GLN A 690 -37.93 -16.79 -16.07
N PRO A 691 -36.84 -17.56 -16.14
CA PRO A 691 -35.75 -17.44 -15.17
C PRO A 691 -35.16 -16.02 -15.22
N PRO A 692 -34.79 -15.41 -14.08
CA PRO A 692 -34.25 -14.04 -14.01
C PRO A 692 -32.78 -13.96 -14.49
N ARG A 693 -32.46 -14.67 -15.56
CA ARG A 693 -31.13 -14.75 -16.17
C ARG A 693 -31.10 -13.88 -17.43
N PRO A 694 -30.13 -12.95 -17.57
CA PRO A 694 -29.93 -12.19 -18.80
C PRO A 694 -29.68 -13.10 -20.02
N PHE A 695 -30.01 -12.59 -21.20
CA PHE A 695 -29.69 -13.21 -22.49
C PHE A 695 -29.29 -12.14 -23.50
N ALA A 696 -28.62 -12.50 -24.58
CA ALA A 696 -28.19 -11.54 -25.60
C ALA A 696 -28.54 -12.02 -27.00
N LEU A 697 -29.03 -11.11 -27.85
CA LEU A 697 -29.48 -11.37 -29.21
C LEU A 697 -28.82 -10.42 -30.22
N GLY A 698 -28.75 -10.85 -31.47
CA GLY A 698 -28.28 -10.00 -32.58
C GLY A 698 -26.79 -10.14 -32.87
N ASP A 699 -26.26 -9.22 -33.68
CA ASP A 699 -24.86 -9.25 -34.09
C ASP A 699 -23.93 -8.92 -32.92
N GLN A 700 -22.83 -9.66 -32.80
CA GLN A 700 -21.86 -9.58 -31.71
C GLN A 700 -22.44 -9.75 -30.28
N CYS A 701 -23.57 -10.44 -30.13
CA CYS A 701 -24.21 -10.67 -28.83
C CYS A 701 -23.33 -11.44 -27.82
N HIS A 702 -22.43 -12.29 -28.30
CA HIS A 702 -21.41 -12.97 -27.49
C HIS A 702 -20.43 -12.00 -26.80
N PHE A 703 -20.40 -10.73 -27.17
CA PHE A 703 -19.54 -9.69 -26.58
C PHE A 703 -20.32 -8.58 -25.88
N GLY A 704 -21.60 -8.82 -25.58
CA GLY A 704 -22.42 -7.94 -24.77
C GLY A 704 -23.26 -6.90 -25.51
N LEU A 705 -23.25 -6.88 -26.85
CA LEU A 705 -24.27 -6.11 -27.60
C LEU A 705 -25.62 -6.86 -27.61
N GLY A 706 -26.72 -6.12 -27.68
CA GLY A 706 -28.08 -6.68 -27.63
C GLY A 706 -28.36 -7.52 -26.38
N LEU A 707 -27.78 -7.13 -25.23
CA LEU A 707 -28.01 -7.76 -23.94
C LEU A 707 -29.38 -7.35 -23.39
N PHE A 708 -30.13 -8.29 -22.86
CA PHE A 708 -31.42 -8.12 -22.20
C PHE A 708 -31.33 -8.56 -20.75
N VAL A 709 -31.85 -7.74 -19.85
CA VAL A 709 -31.87 -7.98 -18.40
C VAL A 709 -33.30 -8.06 -17.89
N PRO A 710 -33.57 -8.83 -16.82
CA PRO A 710 -34.91 -8.94 -16.26
C PRO A 710 -35.39 -7.58 -15.75
N GLU A 711 -36.63 -7.23 -16.09
CA GLU A 711 -37.31 -6.07 -15.54
C GLU A 711 -37.89 -6.46 -14.17
N MET A 712 -37.20 -6.04 -13.11
CA MET A 712 -37.67 -6.22 -11.75
C MET A 712 -38.52 -4.99 -11.41
N GLU A 713 -39.84 -5.15 -11.33
CA GLU A 713 -40.71 -4.11 -10.77
C GLU A 713 -40.23 -3.81 -9.36
N SER A 714 -39.73 -2.59 -9.15
CA SER A 714 -39.36 -2.12 -7.83
C SER A 714 -40.62 -2.13 -6.98
N ALA A 715 -40.74 -3.10 -6.06
CA ALA A 715 -41.55 -2.91 -4.87
C ALA A 715 -41.13 -1.55 -4.30
N VAL A 716 -42.07 -0.60 -4.34
CA VAL A 716 -41.94 0.74 -3.79
C VAL A 716 -41.27 0.62 -2.42
N ARG A 717 -40.07 1.20 -2.29
CA ARG A 717 -39.45 1.40 -0.98
C ARG A 717 -40.01 2.64 -0.33
#